data_AF-A0AAN0JVT8-F1
#
_entry.id   AF-A0AAN0JVT8-F1
#
_cell.length_a   1.000
_cell.length_b   1.000
_cell.length_c   1.000
_cell.angle_alpha   90.00
_cell.angle_beta   90.00
_cell.angle_gamma   90.00
#
_symmetry.space_group_name_H-M   'P 1'
#
loop_
_entity.id
_entity.type
_entity.pdbx_description
1 polymer ?
#
loop_
_entity_poly.entity_id
_entity_poly.type
_entity_poly.pdbx_seq_one_letter_code
_entity_poly.pdbx_strand_id
1 'polypeptide(L)'
;MLGPPGSGKTCSQRLLLNEDPPKETVTDSTPIACRAVKASRISVDNGHMKRVDAAALLSKLAYDLKEAASKQEQTPIEKHNTSSKEESSKIATDQSPKSTKSRDVADDAYLNKICKDIVEAIPKAKAKLDRHLVYIVDSGGQKAFQELLPLFTRPASLNIVAIDLSKNPDQKLDLKYRIKEEQFSCDKNFSYTNIEFLKDTLSSGVILYPYNMPQSEQDALQHPEYFVLGTHKDKTTKQRIEEYNKELLSLTMGSNKKGYRIIPAKLGEIIYPVNTMLKSSPERQEESKKLSDTIFSFNDFSDTSSHDKLELPVRWFAFELTLLEKAGNIGILEMDDVLSIGRSLQMNEDDTKKALQYLHNFTIILYYPQVLPNIVFVDPHPILDTLSRLLALTCKIDRRFLPLFTRAEPLDSELDDLRSKGLFAKSLLDKLKVEHGFFKFDFIKLLLHLNIIVETQNGYFLPSALPSYTDPPPESDINPILIIWQNPAVPEEILPVPRGIFSLAVVNLMKTNKQLQFRFPPLNSKDFFRYQDAMSFPIYVHNEHIGTLHFIKKHRHIAIYFVGHDAFKYCPLIRNAVAEAVNRSSVSINIKSSHKLAFSCSSIENSYCIVTNVANQKVECPLCPEPPIVTSHKYWIWFPNATESSDMTYLQKVLNLLNIFPSANAVEKLDGSDYGKKWSYWSVLVALTFIVLLTIVSIIVYKSTITIERQGTSN
;
A
#
# COMPACT_ATOMS: atom_id res chain seq x y z
N MET A 1 -9.49 10.56 -3.58
CA MET A 1 -9.37 11.25 -4.88
C MET A 1 -8.30 10.59 -5.73
N LEU A 2 -8.67 10.04 -6.88
CA LEU A 2 -7.82 9.34 -7.84
C LEU A 2 -7.83 10.08 -9.18
N GLY A 3 -6.81 9.89 -10.02
CA GLY A 3 -6.76 10.49 -11.35
C GLY A 3 -5.35 10.73 -11.86
N PRO A 4 -5.15 10.86 -13.18
CA PRO A 4 -3.85 11.15 -13.75
C PRO A 4 -3.33 12.55 -13.36
N PRO A 5 -2.03 12.83 -13.54
CA PRO A 5 -1.50 14.18 -13.41
C PRO A 5 -2.28 15.16 -14.30
N GLY A 6 -2.53 16.36 -13.80
CA GLY A 6 -3.28 17.39 -14.53
C GLY A 6 -4.80 17.18 -14.58
N SER A 7 -5.35 16.07 -14.06
CA SER A 7 -6.80 15.79 -14.12
C SER A 7 -7.68 16.63 -13.20
N GLY A 8 -7.13 17.66 -12.54
CA GLY A 8 -7.90 18.56 -11.68
C GLY A 8 -8.28 18.02 -10.29
N LYS A 9 -7.63 16.95 -9.78
CA LYS A 9 -7.90 16.38 -8.43
C LYS A 9 -7.92 17.44 -7.32
N THR A 10 -6.84 18.22 -7.18
CA THR A 10 -6.72 19.23 -6.12
C THR A 10 -7.80 20.32 -6.27
N CYS A 11 -8.06 20.80 -7.49
CA CYS A 11 -9.12 21.79 -7.73
C CYS A 11 -10.51 21.21 -7.43
N SER A 12 -10.74 19.93 -7.72
CA SER A 12 -11.97 19.20 -7.40
C SER A 12 -12.20 19.11 -5.89
N GLN A 13 -11.16 18.76 -5.13
CA GLN A 13 -11.24 18.76 -3.66
C GLN A 13 -11.57 20.15 -3.11
N ARG A 14 -10.93 21.21 -3.64
CA ARG A 14 -11.25 22.58 -3.20
C ARG A 14 -12.67 23.00 -3.58
N LEU A 15 -13.20 22.53 -4.71
CA LEU A 15 -14.60 22.76 -5.08
C LEU A 15 -15.56 22.06 -4.12
N LEU A 16 -15.31 20.80 -3.78
CA LEU A 16 -16.09 20.06 -2.78
C LEU A 16 -16.15 20.81 -1.45
N LEU A 17 -15.03 21.39 -1.03
CA LEU A 17 -14.91 22.17 0.21
C LEU A 17 -15.37 23.63 0.09
N ASN A 18 -15.84 24.04 -1.09
CA ASN A 18 -16.18 25.43 -1.41
C ASN A 18 -15.06 26.44 -1.06
N GLU A 19 -13.80 26.00 -1.07
CA GLU A 19 -12.62 26.86 -0.95
C GLU A 19 -12.31 27.44 -2.33
N ASP A 20 -11.69 28.62 -2.47
CA ASP A 20 -11.29 29.11 -3.80
C ASP A 20 -10.44 28.09 -4.59
N PRO A 21 -10.39 28.12 -5.93
CA PRO A 21 -9.36 27.38 -6.65
C PRO A 21 -7.96 27.91 -6.27
N PRO A 22 -6.88 27.16 -6.53
CA PRO A 22 -5.52 27.69 -6.37
C PRO A 22 -5.40 29.01 -7.16
N LYS A 23 -4.84 30.07 -6.53
CA LYS A 23 -4.61 31.36 -7.22
C LYS A 23 -3.77 31.09 -8.49
N GLU A 24 -3.95 31.90 -9.54
CA GLU A 24 -3.37 31.70 -10.89
C GLU A 24 -1.82 31.70 -10.97
N THR A 25 -1.11 31.68 -9.84
CA THR A 25 0.34 31.46 -9.74
C THR A 25 0.72 30.12 -9.08
N VAL A 26 -0.25 29.32 -8.65
CA VAL A 26 -0.03 27.92 -8.20
C VAL A 26 -0.49 26.99 -9.31
N THR A 27 0.11 27.17 -10.48
CA THR A 27 -0.01 26.20 -11.58
C THR A 27 1.11 25.17 -11.56
N ASP A 28 1.98 25.21 -10.55
CA ASP A 28 2.97 24.17 -10.31
C ASP A 28 2.24 22.84 -10.18
N SER A 29 2.80 21.80 -10.81
CA SER A 29 2.29 20.45 -10.61
C SER A 29 2.21 20.28 -9.11
N THR A 30 1.07 19.80 -8.59
CA THR A 30 0.89 19.46 -7.18
C THR A 30 2.27 19.06 -6.68
N PRO A 31 2.93 19.91 -5.85
CA PRO A 31 4.33 19.71 -5.55
C PRO A 31 4.47 18.26 -5.15
N ILE A 32 5.60 17.62 -5.44
CA ILE A 32 5.76 16.20 -5.11
C ILE A 32 5.34 15.93 -3.66
N ALA A 33 5.47 16.97 -2.83
CA ALA A 33 4.90 17.15 -1.50
C ALA A 33 3.66 18.06 -1.39
N CYS A 34 2.52 17.73 -1.99
CA CYS A 34 1.27 18.09 -1.30
C CYS A 34 1.07 17.13 -0.13
N ARG A 35 0.22 17.51 0.84
CA ARG A 35 -0.41 16.61 1.82
C ARG A 35 -1.31 15.56 1.14
N ALA A 36 -0.82 14.92 0.08
CA ALA A 36 -1.59 14.07 -0.80
C ALA A 36 -2.10 12.85 -0.01
N VAL A 37 -1.21 12.18 0.72
CA VAL A 37 -1.60 10.93 1.42
C VAL A 37 -2.11 11.15 2.84
N LYS A 38 -1.92 12.33 3.44
CA LYS A 38 -2.48 12.61 4.77
C LYS A 38 -3.98 12.83 4.64
N ALA A 39 -4.76 12.00 5.31
CA ALA A 39 -6.21 12.14 5.28
C ALA A 39 -6.66 13.50 5.83
N SER A 40 -7.52 14.17 5.07
CA SER A 40 -8.24 15.36 5.53
C SER A 40 -9.58 14.95 6.10
N ARG A 41 -9.83 15.33 7.35
CA ARG A 41 -11.12 15.12 8.02
C ARG A 41 -12.13 16.14 7.55
N ILE A 42 -13.30 15.69 7.12
CA ILE A 42 -14.37 16.50 6.55
C ILE A 42 -15.66 16.24 7.33
N SER A 43 -16.35 17.31 7.70
CA SER A 43 -17.74 17.26 8.18
C SER A 43 -18.65 17.57 7.02
N VAL A 44 -19.80 16.91 6.97
CA VAL A 44 -20.83 17.13 5.95
C VAL A 44 -22.10 17.59 6.65
N ASP A 45 -22.61 18.77 6.33
CA ASP A 45 -23.83 19.32 6.93
C ASP A 45 -24.69 19.96 5.83
N ASN A 46 -25.91 19.44 5.63
CA ASN A 46 -26.86 19.89 4.61
C ASN A 46 -26.25 20.04 3.21
N GLY A 47 -25.46 19.04 2.78
CA GLY A 47 -24.78 19.07 1.48
C GLY A 47 -23.51 19.92 1.45
N HIS A 48 -23.14 20.60 2.54
CA HIS A 48 -21.92 21.40 2.61
C HIS A 48 -20.80 20.63 3.29
N MET A 49 -19.73 20.35 2.55
CA MET A 49 -18.51 19.79 3.11
C MET A 49 -17.64 20.90 3.71
N LYS A 50 -17.15 20.68 4.92
CA LYS A 50 -16.22 21.60 5.60
C LYS A 50 -15.05 20.82 6.16
N ARG A 51 -13.84 21.34 5.94
CA ARG A 51 -12.63 20.78 6.54
C ARG A 51 -12.68 20.93 8.06
N VAL A 52 -12.36 19.86 8.76
CA VAL A 52 -12.24 19.83 10.22
C VAL A 52 -10.74 19.89 10.55
N ASP A 53 -10.27 21.07 10.92
CA ASP A 53 -8.93 21.26 11.47
C ASP A 53 -8.90 20.94 12.98
N ALA A 54 -7.73 21.08 13.60
CA ALA A 54 -7.53 20.80 15.01
C ALA A 54 -8.43 21.65 15.92
N ALA A 55 -8.60 22.94 15.62
CA ALA A 55 -9.43 23.86 16.41
C ALA A 55 -10.93 23.52 16.27
N ALA A 56 -11.36 23.18 15.06
CA ALA A 56 -12.72 22.75 14.76
C ALA A 56 -13.05 21.42 15.46
N LEU A 57 -12.12 20.45 15.45
CA LEU A 57 -12.23 19.20 16.18
C LEU A 57 -12.33 19.45 17.69
N LEU A 58 -11.43 20.26 18.25
CA LEU A 58 -11.44 20.62 19.67
C LEU A 58 -12.78 21.24 20.09
N SER A 59 -13.28 22.20 19.32
CA SER A 59 -14.59 22.82 19.58
C SER A 59 -15.74 21.81 19.52
N LYS A 60 -15.65 20.79 18.66
CA LYS A 60 -16.66 19.72 18.59
C LYS A 60 -16.58 18.80 19.80
N LEU A 61 -15.38 18.40 20.23
CA LEU A 61 -15.19 17.62 21.45
C LEU A 61 -15.77 18.34 22.68
N ALA A 62 -15.51 19.65 22.81
CA ALA A 62 -16.08 20.46 23.87
C ALA A 62 -17.62 20.49 23.84
N TYR A 63 -18.22 20.57 22.65
CA TYR A 63 -19.67 20.50 22.50
C TYR A 63 -20.23 19.11 22.88
N ASP A 64 -19.60 18.03 22.44
CA ASP A 64 -20.05 16.67 22.75
C ASP A 64 -20.00 16.38 24.25
N LEU A 65 -18.97 16.86 24.95
CA LEU A 65 -18.87 16.78 26.41
C LEU A 65 -19.96 17.60 27.10
N LYS A 66 -20.25 18.82 26.60
CA LYS A 66 -21.35 19.65 27.10
C LYS A 66 -22.69 18.92 27.02
N GLU A 67 -22.98 18.32 25.87
CA GLU A 67 -24.23 17.57 25.64
C GLU A 67 -24.31 16.32 26.53
N ALA A 68 -23.21 15.58 26.69
CA ALA A 68 -23.14 14.41 27.55
C ALA A 68 -23.40 14.76 29.03
N ALA A 69 -22.81 15.86 29.52
CA ALA A 69 -23.03 16.34 30.89
C ALA A 69 -24.50 16.72 31.13
N SER A 70 -25.13 17.44 30.19
CA SER A 70 -26.55 17.80 30.29
C SER A 70 -27.48 16.57 30.29
N LYS A 71 -27.11 15.47 29.61
CA LYS A 71 -27.87 14.22 29.65
C LYS A 71 -27.74 13.48 30.99
N GLN A 72 -26.58 13.56 31.64
CA GLN A 72 -26.39 12.98 32.98
C GLN A 72 -27.22 13.70 34.05
N GLU A 73 -27.34 15.04 33.95
CA GLU A 73 -28.17 15.84 34.86
C GLU A 73 -29.69 15.54 34.75
N GLN A 74 -30.14 14.95 33.64
CA GLN A 74 -31.55 14.63 33.38
C GLN A 74 -31.95 13.20 33.74
N THR A 75 -31.04 12.38 34.27
CA THR A 75 -31.36 11.01 34.70
C THR A 75 -31.94 11.09 36.13
N PRO A 76 -33.17 10.61 36.42
CA PRO A 76 -33.76 10.76 37.74
C PRO A 76 -32.96 9.96 38.78
N ILE A 77 -32.50 10.65 39.81
CA ILE A 77 -32.05 10.03 41.05
C ILE A 77 -33.27 9.31 41.63
N GLU A 78 -33.31 7.98 41.52
CA GLU A 78 -34.15 7.16 42.38
C GLU A 78 -33.75 7.45 43.82
N LYS A 79 -34.63 8.16 44.52
CA LYS A 79 -34.54 8.42 45.95
C LYS A 79 -34.65 7.10 46.70
N HIS A 80 -33.53 6.44 46.95
CA HIS A 80 -33.42 5.56 48.10
C HIS A 80 -32.96 6.37 49.32
N ASN A 81 -33.95 6.87 50.07
CA ASN A 81 -33.77 7.19 51.47
C ASN A 81 -33.44 5.90 52.22
N THR A 82 -32.31 5.82 52.94
CA THR A 82 -32.29 5.79 54.42
C THR A 82 -30.88 5.59 55.00
N SER A 83 -30.69 6.28 56.14
CA SER A 83 -29.82 5.94 57.27
C SER A 83 -28.32 6.28 57.20
N SER A 84 -28.05 7.47 57.73
CA SER A 84 -26.89 7.82 58.55
C SER A 84 -26.17 6.67 59.28
N LYS A 85 -24.84 6.67 59.21
CA LYS A 85 -23.97 6.45 60.37
C LYS A 85 -22.67 7.24 60.19
N GLU A 86 -22.52 8.22 61.06
CA GLU A 86 -21.26 8.87 61.37
C GLU A 86 -20.27 7.83 61.91
N GLU A 87 -19.03 7.85 61.44
CA GLU A 87 -17.90 7.58 62.32
C GLU A 87 -16.69 8.42 61.90
N SER A 88 -16.08 9.00 62.91
CA SER A 88 -15.20 10.16 62.87
C SER A 88 -13.74 9.76 63.10
N SER A 89 -12.84 10.60 62.60
CA SER A 89 -11.46 10.82 63.07
C SER A 89 -10.40 9.77 62.63
N LYS A 90 -9.13 10.05 62.31
CA LYS A 90 -8.20 11.12 62.73
C LYS A 90 -7.14 11.43 61.66
N ILE A 91 -6.66 12.66 61.73
CA ILE A 91 -5.46 13.21 61.09
C ILE A 91 -4.19 12.61 61.73
N ALA A 92 -3.18 12.31 60.90
CA ALA A 92 -1.77 12.35 61.30
C ALA A 92 -0.92 12.83 60.11
N THR A 93 -0.46 14.07 60.21
CA THR A 93 0.66 14.65 59.47
C THR A 93 1.97 14.05 59.95
N ASP A 94 2.87 13.76 59.01
CA ASP A 94 4.24 14.30 58.88
C ASP A 94 5.30 13.24 58.52
N GLN A 95 5.86 13.35 57.31
CA GLN A 95 7.31 13.50 57.02
C GLN A 95 7.60 13.30 55.51
N SER A 96 8.14 14.36 54.90
CA SER A 96 8.68 14.45 53.54
C SER A 96 10.23 14.35 53.59
N PRO A 97 11.00 14.39 52.48
CA PRO A 97 10.98 13.61 51.25
C PRO A 97 12.35 12.92 51.00
N LYS A 98 12.38 11.88 50.15
CA LYS A 98 13.62 11.52 49.43
C LYS A 98 13.43 11.67 47.93
N SER A 99 14.07 12.72 47.44
CA SER A 99 14.26 13.11 46.05
C SER A 99 14.67 11.94 45.16
N THR A 100 13.86 11.67 44.13
CA THR A 100 14.34 11.05 42.89
C THR A 100 14.00 12.01 41.76
N LYS A 101 15.02 12.33 40.97
CA LYS A 101 15.06 13.44 40.00
C LYS A 101 13.94 13.34 38.96
N SER A 102 13.17 14.42 38.90
CA SER A 102 12.14 14.75 37.93
C SER A 102 12.63 14.74 36.47
N ARG A 103 11.97 13.93 35.64
CA ARG A 103 11.73 14.24 34.22
C ARG A 103 10.24 14.49 33.91
N ASP A 104 9.35 14.37 34.89
CA ASP A 104 7.90 14.35 34.67
C ASP A 104 7.23 15.74 34.52
N VAL A 105 7.94 16.86 34.71
CA VAL A 105 7.30 18.19 34.80
C VAL A 105 6.97 18.81 33.44
N ALA A 106 7.62 18.38 32.35
CA ALA A 106 7.38 18.94 31.01
C ALA A 106 6.21 18.27 30.28
N ASP A 107 5.93 16.99 30.58
CA ASP A 107 4.89 16.19 29.91
C ASP A 107 3.47 16.63 30.30
N ASP A 108 3.29 17.13 31.53
CA ASP A 108 2.01 17.63 32.01
C ASP A 108 1.57 18.94 31.31
N ALA A 109 2.49 19.73 30.75
CA ALA A 109 2.15 21.07 30.24
C ALA A 109 1.28 21.02 28.97
N TYR A 110 1.60 20.13 28.02
CA TYR A 110 0.87 20.00 26.74
C TYR A 110 -0.48 19.31 26.89
N LEU A 111 -0.56 18.32 27.80
CA LEU A 111 -1.81 17.67 28.14
C LEU A 111 -2.76 18.60 28.88
N ASN A 112 -2.25 19.25 29.95
CA ASN A 112 -3.01 20.26 30.68
C ASN A 112 -3.52 21.30 29.71
N LYS A 113 -2.74 21.65 28.68
CA LYS A 113 -3.20 22.53 27.61
C LYS A 113 -4.38 21.96 26.83
N ILE A 114 -4.31 20.80 26.16
CA ILE A 114 -5.43 20.33 25.31
C ILE A 114 -6.70 20.03 26.13
N CYS A 115 -6.58 19.37 27.28
CA CYS A 115 -7.72 19.11 28.14
C CYS A 115 -8.33 20.41 28.68
N LYS A 116 -7.49 21.38 29.10
CA LYS A 116 -7.96 22.71 29.52
C LYS A 116 -8.59 23.48 28.38
N ASP A 117 -7.99 23.46 27.19
CA ASP A 117 -8.51 24.14 26.00
C ASP A 117 -9.90 23.57 25.63
N ILE A 118 -10.09 22.24 25.72
CA ILE A 118 -11.40 21.60 25.56
C ILE A 118 -12.38 22.11 26.63
N VAL A 119 -11.99 22.08 27.91
CA VAL A 119 -12.84 22.52 29.03
C VAL A 119 -13.21 24.00 28.94
N GLU A 120 -12.25 24.88 28.61
CA GLU A 120 -12.44 26.31 28.41
C GLU A 120 -13.31 26.62 27.19
N ALA A 121 -13.32 25.73 26.19
CA ALA A 121 -14.19 25.85 25.04
C ALA A 121 -15.65 25.44 25.33
N ILE A 122 -15.92 24.60 26.35
CA ILE A 122 -17.28 24.09 26.68
C ILE A 122 -18.34 25.20 26.74
N PRO A 123 -18.15 26.32 27.47
CA PRO A 123 -19.19 27.35 27.59
C PRO A 123 -19.53 27.98 26.24
N LYS A 124 -18.54 28.11 25.35
CA LYS A 124 -18.63 28.79 24.05
C LYS A 124 -18.93 27.82 22.90
N ALA A 125 -18.86 26.52 23.15
CA ALA A 125 -19.03 25.49 22.13
C ALA A 125 -20.44 25.53 21.54
N LYS A 126 -20.51 25.60 20.20
CA LYS A 126 -21.75 25.57 19.42
C LYS A 126 -21.71 24.37 18.48
N ALA A 127 -22.85 23.70 18.30
CA ALA A 127 -22.99 22.67 17.29
C ALA A 127 -22.77 23.28 15.90
N LYS A 128 -21.67 22.93 15.25
CA LYS A 128 -21.38 23.36 13.87
C LYS A 128 -20.88 22.24 12.96
N LEU A 129 -20.63 21.05 13.50
CA LEU A 129 -20.06 19.92 12.76
C LEU A 129 -20.89 18.67 13.04
N ASP A 130 -21.11 17.89 12.00
CA ASP A 130 -21.72 16.56 12.07
C ASP A 130 -20.82 15.62 12.90
N ARG A 131 -21.42 14.61 13.52
CA ARG A 131 -20.70 13.54 14.23
C ARG A 131 -20.10 12.51 13.25
N HIS A 132 -20.64 12.41 12.04
CA HIS A 132 -20.12 11.57 10.97
C HIS A 132 -19.05 12.33 10.20
N LEU A 133 -17.82 11.84 10.29
CA LEU A 133 -16.65 12.42 9.66
C LEU A 133 -16.23 11.57 8.46
N VAL A 134 -15.91 12.24 7.36
CA VAL A 134 -15.36 11.62 6.16
C VAL A 134 -13.88 11.92 6.05
N TYR A 135 -13.07 10.92 5.70
CA TYR A 135 -11.64 11.06 5.48
C TYR A 135 -11.32 11.07 3.98
N ILE A 136 -10.81 12.19 3.48
CA ILE A 136 -10.42 12.33 2.07
C ILE A 136 -8.90 12.25 1.95
N VAL A 137 -8.43 11.33 1.10
CA VAL A 137 -7.04 11.18 0.70
C VAL A 137 -6.88 11.57 -0.77
N ASP A 138 -5.90 12.40 -1.10
CA ASP A 138 -5.53 12.75 -2.49
C ASP A 138 -4.35 11.88 -2.95
N SER A 139 -4.55 11.04 -3.95
CA SER A 139 -3.49 10.17 -4.47
C SER A 139 -2.23 10.89 -4.99
N GLY A 140 -2.29 12.21 -5.21
CA GLY A 140 -1.21 12.95 -5.84
C GLY A 140 -1.11 12.65 -7.34
N GLY A 141 -0.35 13.47 -8.06
CA GLY A 141 -0.33 13.44 -9.53
C GLY A 141 0.76 12.58 -10.16
N GLN A 142 1.79 12.16 -9.43
CA GLN A 142 3.07 11.84 -10.08
C GLN A 142 3.27 10.36 -10.31
N LYS A 143 3.71 9.98 -11.52
CA LYS A 143 3.82 8.58 -11.94
C LYS A 143 4.68 7.73 -11.00
N ALA A 144 5.86 8.22 -10.62
CA ALA A 144 6.73 7.49 -9.70
C ALA A 144 6.09 7.31 -8.31
N PHE A 145 5.28 8.29 -7.87
CA PHE A 145 4.49 8.17 -6.65
C PHE A 145 3.28 7.25 -6.83
N GLN A 146 2.68 7.16 -8.03
CA GLN A 146 1.57 6.23 -8.31
C GLN A 146 1.97 4.76 -8.14
N GLU A 147 3.22 4.40 -8.42
CA GLU A 147 3.73 3.05 -8.15
C GLU A 147 3.98 2.80 -6.65
N LEU A 148 4.22 3.85 -5.85
CA LEU A 148 4.47 3.72 -4.41
C LEU A 148 3.21 3.98 -3.55
N LEU A 149 2.22 4.66 -4.12
CA LEU A 149 0.99 5.08 -3.46
C LEU A 149 0.29 3.94 -2.72
N PRO A 150 0.17 2.71 -3.27
CA PRO A 150 -0.51 1.62 -2.58
C PRO A 150 0.10 1.26 -1.21
N LEU A 151 1.37 1.59 -0.94
CA LEU A 151 2.00 1.39 0.37
C LEU A 151 1.50 2.38 1.43
N PHE A 152 1.09 3.58 1.00
CA PHE A 152 0.71 4.68 1.88
C PHE A 152 -0.79 4.91 1.95
N THR A 153 -1.56 4.42 0.97
CA THR A 153 -3.03 4.48 0.97
C THR A 153 -3.65 3.19 1.48
N ARG A 154 -4.88 3.27 1.98
CA ARG A 154 -5.68 2.12 2.39
C ARG A 154 -6.96 2.07 1.53
N PRO A 155 -7.64 0.90 1.43
CA PRO A 155 -8.89 0.81 0.70
C PRO A 155 -9.88 1.87 1.18
N ALA A 156 -10.45 2.63 0.24
CA ALA A 156 -11.45 3.65 0.52
C ALA A 156 -12.85 3.08 0.33
N SER A 157 -13.81 3.53 1.14
CA SER A 157 -15.24 3.23 0.94
C SER A 157 -15.75 3.82 -0.39
N LEU A 158 -15.29 5.02 -0.75
CA LEU A 158 -15.61 5.67 -2.02
C LEU A 158 -14.37 6.22 -2.73
N ASN A 159 -14.25 5.90 -4.01
CA ASN A 159 -13.19 6.37 -4.88
C ASN A 159 -13.70 7.40 -5.89
N ILE A 160 -13.41 8.69 -5.65
CA ILE A 160 -13.68 9.74 -6.64
C ILE A 160 -12.53 9.77 -7.66
N VAL A 161 -12.82 9.45 -8.92
CA VAL A 161 -11.85 9.42 -10.03
C VAL A 161 -12.03 10.66 -10.91
N ALA A 162 -11.04 11.57 -10.89
CA ALA A 162 -11.03 12.79 -11.69
C ALA A 162 -10.38 12.53 -13.05
N ILE A 163 -11.09 12.85 -14.14
CA ILE A 163 -10.61 12.77 -15.54
C ILE A 163 -10.67 14.15 -16.21
N ASP A 164 -9.77 14.39 -17.17
CA ASP A 164 -9.68 15.67 -17.90
C ASP A 164 -10.56 15.62 -19.17
N LEU A 165 -11.69 16.32 -19.16
CA LEU A 165 -12.61 16.37 -20.32
C LEU A 165 -12.12 17.24 -21.47
N SER A 166 -11.02 18.00 -21.30
CA SER A 166 -10.41 18.70 -22.43
C SER A 166 -9.68 17.75 -23.39
N LYS A 167 -9.45 16.49 -22.97
CA LYS A 167 -8.80 15.44 -23.75
C LYS A 167 -9.82 14.45 -24.29
N ASN A 168 -9.56 13.92 -25.48
CA ASN A 168 -10.38 12.82 -26.02
C ASN A 168 -10.23 11.56 -25.13
N PRO A 169 -11.24 10.68 -25.06
CA PRO A 169 -11.19 9.46 -24.25
C PRO A 169 -9.95 8.60 -24.49
N ASP A 170 -9.53 8.48 -25.76
CA ASP A 170 -8.38 7.69 -26.22
C ASP A 170 -7.10 8.51 -26.44
N GLN A 171 -7.11 9.79 -26.07
CA GLN A 171 -5.91 10.61 -26.18
C GLN A 171 -4.89 10.19 -25.14
N LYS A 172 -3.68 9.83 -25.59
CA LYS A 172 -2.53 9.64 -24.70
C LYS A 172 -2.25 10.91 -23.93
N LEU A 173 -2.18 10.78 -22.61
CA LEU A 173 -1.88 11.86 -21.69
C LEU A 173 -0.37 12.13 -21.69
N ASP A 174 0.02 13.39 -21.49
CA ASP A 174 1.42 13.79 -21.39
C ASP A 174 1.80 14.03 -19.92
N LEU A 175 2.88 13.41 -19.46
CA LEU A 175 3.34 13.53 -18.08
C LEU A 175 4.27 14.74 -17.96
N LYS A 176 3.68 15.87 -17.53
CA LYS A 176 4.41 17.10 -17.28
C LYS A 176 4.50 17.41 -15.79
N TYR A 177 5.71 17.71 -15.35
CA TYR A 177 5.99 18.33 -14.06
C TYR A 177 6.06 19.84 -14.24
N ARG A 178 5.54 20.61 -13.29
CA ARG A 178 5.43 22.05 -13.45
C ARG A 178 5.99 22.78 -12.24
N ILE A 179 6.88 23.73 -12.49
CA ILE A 179 7.61 24.51 -11.48
C ILE A 179 7.56 25.98 -11.91
N LYS A 180 7.07 26.86 -11.04
CA LYS A 180 6.79 28.27 -11.34
C LYS A 180 6.19 28.47 -12.74
N GLU A 181 5.08 27.78 -13.03
CA GLU A 181 4.40 27.77 -14.33
C GLU A 181 5.12 27.08 -15.51
N GLU A 182 6.42 26.79 -15.41
CA GLU A 182 7.21 26.12 -16.46
C GLU A 182 7.01 24.61 -16.45
N GLN A 183 6.88 23.99 -17.63
CA GLN A 183 6.60 22.56 -17.79
C GLN A 183 7.86 21.76 -18.17
N PHE A 184 8.10 20.67 -17.46
CA PHE A 184 9.20 19.74 -17.62
C PHE A 184 8.65 18.34 -17.90
N SER A 185 9.13 17.68 -18.95
CA SER A 185 8.76 16.30 -19.22
C SER A 185 9.48 15.36 -18.25
N CYS A 186 8.75 14.46 -17.60
CA CYS A 186 9.33 13.43 -16.73
C CYS A 186 9.45 12.08 -17.42
N ASP A 187 8.62 11.80 -18.43
CA ASP A 187 8.69 10.56 -19.20
C ASP A 187 8.09 10.80 -20.59
N LYS A 188 8.89 10.61 -21.65
CA LYS A 188 8.41 10.74 -23.04
C LYS A 188 7.53 9.56 -23.47
N ASN A 189 7.59 8.45 -22.75
CA ASN A 189 6.96 7.18 -23.10
C ASN A 189 5.71 6.88 -22.26
N PHE A 190 5.22 7.85 -21.48
CA PHE A 190 3.96 7.69 -20.76
C PHE A 190 2.80 7.56 -21.77
N SER A 191 2.17 6.40 -21.83
CA SER A 191 1.06 6.12 -22.77
C SER A 191 -0.18 5.62 -22.02
N TYR A 192 -0.79 6.48 -21.22
CA TYR A 192 -2.10 6.21 -20.65
C TYR A 192 -3.13 7.18 -21.20
N THR A 193 -4.31 6.70 -21.55
CA THR A 193 -5.50 7.52 -21.80
C THR A 193 -6.32 7.69 -20.52
N ASN A 194 -7.31 8.60 -20.52
CA ASN A 194 -8.23 8.75 -19.38
C ASN A 194 -8.99 7.44 -19.11
N ILE A 195 -9.44 6.76 -20.18
CA ILE A 195 -10.20 5.51 -20.07
C ILE A 195 -9.32 4.35 -19.60
N GLU A 196 -8.09 4.24 -20.09
CA GLU A 196 -7.14 3.22 -19.62
C GLU A 196 -6.81 3.42 -18.14
N PHE A 197 -6.59 4.67 -17.70
CA PHE A 197 -6.37 4.97 -16.28
C PHE A 197 -7.55 4.53 -15.41
N LEU A 198 -8.78 4.79 -15.86
CA LEU A 198 -9.99 4.39 -15.14
C LEU A 198 -10.11 2.86 -15.08
N LYS A 199 -9.92 2.16 -16.21
CA LYS A 199 -9.95 0.68 -16.26
C LYS A 199 -8.93 0.06 -15.29
N ASP A 200 -7.71 0.60 -15.23
CA ASP A 200 -6.68 0.19 -14.27
C ASP A 200 -7.10 0.40 -12.83
N THR A 201 -7.75 1.55 -12.57
CA THR A 201 -8.21 1.94 -11.23
C THR A 201 -9.33 1.04 -10.73
N LEU A 202 -10.32 0.74 -11.59
CA LEU A 202 -11.41 -0.19 -11.29
C LEU A 202 -10.87 -1.60 -11.04
N SER A 203 -10.02 -2.09 -11.95
CA SER A 203 -9.44 -3.44 -11.86
C SER A 203 -8.58 -3.63 -10.62
N SER A 204 -7.81 -2.61 -10.23
CA SER A 204 -7.02 -2.66 -9.00
C SER A 204 -7.92 -2.80 -7.77
N GLY A 205 -9.08 -2.12 -7.73
CA GLY A 205 -10.00 -2.21 -6.59
C GLY A 205 -10.62 -3.59 -6.41
N VAL A 206 -10.94 -4.29 -7.51
CA VAL A 206 -11.55 -5.63 -7.48
C VAL A 206 -10.70 -6.63 -6.68
N ILE A 207 -9.38 -6.51 -6.79
CA ILE A 207 -8.40 -7.42 -6.17
C ILE A 207 -7.83 -6.88 -4.86
N LEU A 208 -8.23 -5.70 -4.39
CA LEU A 208 -7.87 -5.25 -3.04
C LEU A 208 -8.62 -6.11 -2.02
N TYR A 209 -7.98 -6.40 -0.88
CA TYR A 209 -8.74 -6.85 0.28
C TYR A 209 -9.70 -5.73 0.67
N PRO A 210 -10.99 -6.05 0.92
CA PRO A 210 -11.90 -5.07 1.45
C PRO A 210 -11.34 -4.55 2.78
N TYR A 211 -11.78 -3.34 3.14
CA TYR A 211 -11.45 -2.81 4.45
C TYR A 211 -12.16 -3.67 5.51
N ASN A 212 -11.44 -4.61 6.13
CA ASN A 212 -11.98 -5.39 7.22
C ASN A 212 -12.02 -4.53 8.48
N MET A 213 -13.21 -4.11 8.85
CA MET A 213 -13.47 -3.45 10.11
C MET A 213 -13.18 -4.43 11.26
N PRO A 214 -12.41 -4.05 12.30
CA PRO A 214 -12.08 -4.94 13.42
C PRO A 214 -13.28 -5.50 14.21
N GLN A 215 -14.51 -5.07 13.90
CA GLN A 215 -15.72 -5.39 14.65
C GLN A 215 -16.89 -5.89 13.79
N SER A 216 -16.73 -6.11 12.47
CA SER A 216 -17.80 -6.67 11.64
C SER A 216 -17.57 -8.17 11.39
N GLU A 217 -18.26 -9.04 12.14
CA GLU A 217 -18.24 -10.50 11.96
C GLU A 217 -19.13 -11.00 10.79
N GLN A 218 -19.48 -10.16 9.80
CA GLN A 218 -20.34 -10.58 8.69
C GLN A 218 -19.76 -10.26 7.31
N ASP A 219 -19.72 -11.30 6.47
CA ASP A 219 -19.36 -11.33 5.05
C ASP A 219 -20.33 -10.50 4.17
N ALA A 220 -20.40 -9.19 4.37
CA ALA A 220 -20.94 -8.32 3.33
C ALA A 220 -19.85 -8.14 2.26
N LEU A 221 -20.07 -8.72 1.08
CA LEU A 221 -19.30 -8.44 -0.13
C LEU A 221 -19.44 -6.95 -0.49
N GLN A 222 -18.70 -6.07 0.19
CA GLN A 222 -18.70 -4.66 -0.12
C GLN A 222 -17.75 -4.44 -1.30
N HIS A 223 -18.35 -4.24 -2.47
CA HIS A 223 -17.61 -3.87 -3.67
C HIS A 223 -17.11 -2.42 -3.53
N PRO A 224 -15.87 -2.11 -3.95
CA PRO A 224 -15.41 -0.73 -4.00
C PRO A 224 -16.31 0.12 -4.90
N GLU A 225 -16.69 1.28 -4.39
CA GLU A 225 -17.52 2.24 -5.11
C GLU A 225 -16.67 3.33 -5.78
N TYR A 226 -17.12 3.77 -6.96
CA TYR A 226 -16.43 4.74 -7.80
C TYR A 226 -17.36 5.83 -8.28
N PHE A 227 -16.96 7.08 -8.13
CA PHE A 227 -17.64 8.24 -8.70
C PHE A 227 -16.73 8.92 -9.72
N VAL A 228 -17.19 9.06 -10.96
CA VAL A 228 -16.37 9.61 -12.05
C VAL A 228 -16.64 11.11 -12.22
N LEU A 229 -15.63 11.92 -11.91
CA LEU A 229 -15.68 13.37 -12.00
C LEU A 229 -14.97 13.86 -13.25
N GLY A 230 -15.72 14.45 -14.18
CA GLY A 230 -15.20 15.05 -15.40
C GLY A 230 -14.81 16.51 -15.19
N THR A 231 -13.53 16.80 -15.09
CA THR A 231 -13.01 18.16 -14.90
C THR A 231 -12.84 18.91 -16.23
N HIS A 232 -12.52 20.20 -16.17
CA HIS A 232 -12.33 21.06 -17.35
C HIS A 232 -13.56 21.18 -18.24
N LYS A 233 -14.76 21.17 -17.62
CA LYS A 233 -16.04 21.41 -18.33
C LYS A 233 -16.04 22.72 -19.12
N ASP A 234 -15.34 23.73 -18.63
CA ASP A 234 -15.14 25.03 -19.28
C ASP A 234 -14.35 24.95 -20.60
N LYS A 235 -13.62 23.85 -20.82
CA LYS A 235 -12.77 23.61 -22.01
C LYS A 235 -13.22 22.39 -22.82
N THR A 236 -14.44 21.92 -22.60
CA THR A 236 -14.98 20.74 -23.29
C THR A 236 -16.28 21.06 -24.03
N THR A 237 -16.72 20.13 -24.88
CA THR A 237 -17.96 20.22 -25.64
C THR A 237 -18.98 19.21 -25.11
N LYS A 238 -20.27 19.44 -25.39
CA LYS A 238 -21.33 18.46 -25.05
C LYS A 238 -21.08 17.10 -25.70
N GLN A 239 -20.70 17.11 -26.98
CA GLN A 239 -20.34 15.90 -27.73
C GLN A 239 -19.25 15.10 -27.01
N ARG A 240 -18.21 15.76 -26.47
CA ARG A 240 -17.15 15.07 -25.74
C ARG A 240 -17.65 14.42 -24.45
N ILE A 241 -18.55 15.08 -23.73
CA ILE A 241 -19.19 14.51 -22.53
C ILE A 241 -20.04 13.28 -22.90
N GLU A 242 -20.73 13.31 -24.04
CA GLU A 242 -21.51 12.17 -24.56
C GLU A 242 -20.60 11.00 -24.93
N GLU A 243 -19.45 11.24 -25.56
CA GLU A 243 -18.42 10.23 -25.85
C GLU A 243 -17.94 9.53 -24.57
N TYR A 244 -17.61 10.30 -23.52
CA TYR A 244 -17.23 9.72 -22.22
C TYR A 244 -18.37 8.92 -21.58
N ASN A 245 -19.60 9.41 -21.60
CA ASN A 245 -20.75 8.67 -21.06
C ASN A 245 -20.98 7.36 -21.79
N LYS A 246 -20.80 7.33 -23.12
CA LYS A 246 -20.91 6.10 -23.93
C LYS A 246 -19.85 5.07 -23.53
N GLU A 247 -18.59 5.50 -23.39
CA GLU A 247 -17.50 4.63 -22.92
C GLU A 247 -17.78 4.10 -21.50
N LEU A 248 -18.19 4.98 -20.59
CA LEU A 248 -18.48 4.62 -19.20
C LEU A 248 -19.69 3.68 -19.06
N LEU A 249 -20.67 3.79 -19.96
CA LEU A 249 -21.85 2.91 -19.94
C LEU A 249 -21.44 1.44 -20.08
N SER A 250 -20.47 1.17 -20.96
CA SER A 250 -19.91 -0.18 -21.13
C SER A 250 -19.22 -0.71 -19.86
N LEU A 251 -18.63 0.18 -19.05
CA LEU A 251 -17.95 -0.17 -17.80
C LEU A 251 -18.91 -0.33 -16.62
N THR A 252 -20.04 0.38 -16.64
CA THR A 252 -21.07 0.31 -15.60
C THR A 252 -21.97 -0.91 -15.76
N MET A 253 -22.27 -1.32 -17.00
CA MET A 253 -23.07 -2.51 -17.29
C MET A 253 -22.43 -3.77 -16.69
N GLY A 254 -23.11 -4.38 -15.72
CA GLY A 254 -22.61 -5.58 -15.03
C GLY A 254 -21.47 -5.34 -14.04
N SER A 255 -21.14 -4.08 -13.71
CA SER A 255 -20.06 -3.71 -12.78
C SER A 255 -20.11 -4.47 -11.46
N ASN A 256 -21.28 -4.58 -10.83
CA ASN A 256 -21.44 -5.34 -9.57
C ASN A 256 -20.99 -6.80 -9.72
N LYS A 257 -21.32 -7.45 -10.86
CA LYS A 257 -20.86 -8.82 -11.15
C LYS A 257 -19.35 -8.90 -11.38
N LYS A 258 -18.72 -7.80 -11.82
CA LYS A 258 -17.26 -7.65 -11.95
C LYS A 258 -16.57 -7.30 -10.64
N GLY A 259 -17.32 -7.09 -9.55
CA GLY A 259 -16.76 -6.85 -8.22
C GLY A 259 -16.50 -5.39 -7.87
N TYR A 260 -17.06 -4.42 -8.61
CA TYR A 260 -16.99 -2.98 -8.31
C TYR A 260 -18.32 -2.28 -8.63
N ARG A 261 -18.55 -1.07 -8.13
CA ARG A 261 -19.74 -0.28 -8.49
C ARG A 261 -19.35 1.11 -8.97
N ILE A 262 -19.86 1.51 -10.15
CA ILE A 262 -19.77 2.90 -10.61
C ILE A 262 -21.07 3.61 -10.27
N ILE A 263 -20.98 4.66 -9.45
CA ILE A 263 -22.10 5.50 -9.07
C ILE A 263 -22.35 6.49 -10.22
N PRO A 264 -23.53 6.44 -10.88
CA PRO A 264 -23.86 7.39 -11.93
C PRO A 264 -24.08 8.79 -11.34
N ALA A 265 -23.70 9.83 -12.07
CA ALA A 265 -23.88 11.22 -11.67
C ALA A 265 -25.36 11.65 -11.63
N LYS A 266 -26.19 11.12 -12.53
CA LYS A 266 -27.65 11.25 -12.53
C LYS A 266 -28.27 10.18 -13.43
N LEU A 267 -29.59 10.06 -13.43
CA LEU A 267 -30.27 9.11 -14.32
C LEU A 267 -29.87 9.35 -15.78
N GLY A 268 -29.23 8.36 -16.42
CA GLY A 268 -28.76 8.43 -17.80
C GLY A 268 -27.38 9.07 -18.03
N GLU A 269 -26.75 9.65 -17.01
CA GLU A 269 -25.38 10.20 -17.11
C GLU A 269 -24.48 9.62 -16.01
N ILE A 270 -23.37 9.02 -16.42
CA ILE A 270 -22.43 8.35 -15.52
C ILE A 270 -21.40 9.34 -15.01
N ILE A 271 -20.85 10.18 -15.89
CA ILE A 271 -19.86 11.19 -15.51
C ILE A 271 -20.53 12.45 -14.98
N TYR A 272 -19.95 13.05 -13.93
CA TYR A 272 -20.32 14.38 -13.47
C TYR A 272 -19.38 15.43 -14.07
N PRO A 273 -19.79 16.20 -15.10
CA PRO A 273 -18.95 17.25 -15.68
C PRO A 273 -18.96 18.53 -14.83
N VAL A 274 -17.80 19.05 -14.50
CA VAL A 274 -17.64 20.21 -13.61
C VAL A 274 -16.54 21.19 -14.03
N ASN A 275 -16.78 22.49 -13.81
CA ASN A 275 -15.73 23.51 -13.87
C ASN A 275 -15.14 23.69 -12.46
N THR A 276 -13.95 23.13 -12.23
CA THR A 276 -13.31 23.21 -10.91
C THR A 276 -12.66 24.57 -10.61
N MET A 277 -12.57 25.44 -11.61
CA MET A 277 -11.90 26.75 -11.56
C MET A 277 -12.85 27.92 -11.25
N LEU A 278 -14.13 27.67 -10.96
CA LEU A 278 -15.08 28.70 -10.52
C LEU A 278 -14.49 29.50 -9.35
N LYS A 279 -14.47 30.83 -9.38
CA LYS A 279 -14.00 31.62 -8.23
C LYS A 279 -15.10 31.67 -7.15
N SER A 280 -14.79 32.13 -5.94
CA SER A 280 -15.80 32.38 -4.91
C SER A 280 -16.96 33.21 -5.46
N SER A 281 -18.12 32.57 -5.61
CA SER A 281 -19.35 33.13 -6.16
C SER A 281 -20.55 32.28 -5.70
N PRO A 282 -21.79 32.80 -5.81
CA PRO A 282 -22.99 31.99 -5.60
C PRO A 282 -23.02 30.74 -6.48
N GLU A 283 -22.53 30.84 -7.72
CA GLU A 283 -22.41 29.71 -8.66
C GLU A 283 -21.47 28.61 -8.12
N ARG A 284 -20.31 28.96 -7.55
CA ARG A 284 -19.41 27.97 -6.93
C ARG A 284 -20.08 27.30 -5.74
N GLN A 285 -20.81 28.05 -4.92
CA GLN A 285 -21.52 27.50 -3.77
C GLN A 285 -22.60 26.52 -4.18
N GLU A 286 -23.36 26.85 -5.23
CA GLU A 286 -24.39 25.98 -5.80
C GLU A 286 -23.78 24.72 -6.42
N GLU A 287 -22.73 24.85 -7.23
CA GLU A 287 -22.04 23.71 -7.85
C GLU A 287 -21.36 22.81 -6.81
N SER A 288 -20.75 23.39 -5.77
CA SER A 288 -20.17 22.67 -4.64
C SER A 288 -21.21 21.84 -3.89
N LYS A 289 -22.33 22.48 -3.52
CA LYS A 289 -23.44 21.82 -2.84
C LYS A 289 -24.02 20.71 -3.71
N LYS A 290 -24.30 20.99 -4.98
CA LYS A 290 -24.84 20.02 -5.93
C LYS A 290 -23.94 18.81 -6.12
N LEU A 291 -22.62 19.03 -6.23
CA LEU A 291 -21.66 17.94 -6.34
C LEU A 291 -21.62 17.08 -5.07
N SER A 292 -21.63 17.72 -3.90
CA SER A 292 -21.67 17.04 -2.60
C SER A 292 -22.97 16.25 -2.40
N ASP A 293 -24.13 16.87 -2.69
CA ASP A 293 -25.43 16.21 -2.72
C ASP A 293 -25.42 15.06 -3.71
N THR A 294 -24.83 15.21 -4.89
CA THR A 294 -24.72 14.08 -5.84
C THR A 294 -23.93 12.93 -5.22
N ILE A 295 -22.76 13.20 -4.64
CA ILE A 295 -21.91 12.16 -4.04
C ILE A 295 -22.61 11.45 -2.86
N PHE A 296 -23.35 12.18 -2.04
CA PHE A 296 -23.95 11.65 -0.80
C PHE A 296 -25.42 11.25 -0.90
N SER A 297 -26.22 11.87 -1.77
CA SER A 297 -27.63 11.50 -2.01
C SER A 297 -27.76 10.16 -2.73
N PHE A 298 -26.77 9.72 -3.51
CA PHE A 298 -26.74 8.34 -4.00
C PHE A 298 -26.46 7.30 -2.92
N ASN A 299 -25.94 7.75 -1.78
CA ASN A 299 -25.76 6.97 -0.56
C ASN A 299 -26.90 7.24 0.43
N ASP A 300 -28.13 7.45 -0.08
CA ASP A 300 -29.31 7.67 0.75
C ASP A 300 -29.31 6.63 1.88
N PHE A 301 -29.13 7.13 3.10
CA PHE A 301 -29.07 6.40 4.37
C PHE A 301 -30.46 5.81 4.69
N SER A 302 -31.04 5.09 3.73
CA SER A 302 -32.23 4.27 3.89
C SER A 302 -31.80 2.93 4.47
N ASP A 303 -31.70 2.89 5.80
CA ASP A 303 -31.81 1.71 6.68
C ASP A 303 -30.97 0.45 6.37
N THR A 304 -30.00 0.50 5.45
CA THR A 304 -29.25 -0.68 4.99
C THR A 304 -27.73 -0.48 4.93
N SER A 305 -27.16 0.21 5.92
CA SER A 305 -25.86 -0.19 6.46
C SER A 305 -25.62 0.44 7.84
N SER A 306 -26.19 -0.17 8.87
CA SER A 306 -25.66 -0.04 10.23
C SER A 306 -24.19 -0.51 10.36
N HIS A 307 -23.60 -1.01 9.27
CA HIS A 307 -22.26 -1.62 9.20
C HIS A 307 -21.12 -0.67 8.77
N ASP A 308 -21.39 0.55 8.29
CA ASP A 308 -20.33 1.48 7.82
C ASP A 308 -19.93 2.56 8.84
N LYS A 309 -20.59 2.61 10.00
CA LYS A 309 -20.29 3.58 11.04
C LYS A 309 -19.38 2.95 12.09
N LEU A 310 -18.19 3.52 12.25
CA LEU A 310 -17.27 3.13 13.31
C LEU A 310 -17.48 4.01 14.54
N GLU A 311 -17.92 3.41 15.65
CA GLU A 311 -17.92 4.09 16.94
C GLU A 311 -16.49 4.17 17.48
N LEU A 312 -16.05 5.38 17.79
CA LEU A 312 -14.70 5.63 18.28
C LEU A 312 -14.74 6.27 19.67
N PRO A 313 -13.85 5.87 20.59
CA PRO A 313 -13.72 6.55 21.86
C PRO A 313 -13.36 8.02 21.65
N VAL A 314 -14.11 8.93 22.26
CA VAL A 314 -13.86 10.39 22.20
C VAL A 314 -12.42 10.73 22.59
N ARG A 315 -11.85 9.99 23.55
CA ARG A 315 -10.46 10.11 23.99
C ARG A 315 -9.42 9.87 22.89
N TRP A 316 -9.72 9.10 21.85
CA TRP A 316 -8.81 8.93 20.72
C TRP A 316 -8.63 10.22 19.91
N PHE A 317 -9.66 11.06 19.83
CA PHE A 317 -9.54 12.38 19.20
C PHE A 317 -8.76 13.36 20.06
N ALA A 318 -8.96 13.33 21.39
CA ALA A 318 -8.12 14.11 22.31
C ALA A 318 -6.65 13.67 22.26
N PHE A 319 -6.42 12.36 22.13
CA PHE A 319 -5.10 11.76 21.92
C PHE A 319 -4.45 12.26 20.64
N GLU A 320 -5.14 12.21 19.49
CA GLU A 320 -4.65 12.76 18.22
C GLU A 320 -4.26 14.24 18.33
N LEU A 321 -5.11 15.07 18.93
CA LEU A 321 -4.84 16.50 19.12
C LEU A 321 -3.59 16.72 19.99
N THR A 322 -3.43 15.93 21.05
CA THR A 322 -2.27 16.03 21.94
C THR A 322 -0.99 15.57 21.26
N LEU A 323 -1.05 14.52 20.42
CA LEU A 323 0.08 14.10 19.59
C LEU A 323 0.50 15.22 18.63
N LEU A 324 -0.46 15.83 17.92
CA LEU A 324 -0.19 16.91 16.96
C LEU A 324 0.44 18.12 17.64
N GLU A 325 -0.09 18.51 18.80
CA GLU A 325 0.42 19.64 19.58
C GLU A 325 1.85 19.37 20.09
N LYS A 326 2.11 18.18 20.68
CA LYS A 326 3.44 17.83 21.20
C LYS A 326 4.47 17.67 20.07
N ALA A 327 4.06 17.08 18.94
CA ALA A 327 4.95 16.89 17.80
C ALA A 327 5.33 18.22 17.11
N GLY A 328 4.47 19.24 17.22
CA GLY A 328 4.68 20.55 16.63
C GLY A 328 5.09 20.48 15.15
N ASN A 329 6.07 21.30 14.76
CA ASN A 329 6.59 21.33 13.39
C ASN A 329 7.51 20.13 13.04
N ILE A 330 7.96 19.37 14.04
CA ILE A 330 8.82 18.20 13.84
C ILE A 330 7.98 17.04 13.28
N GLY A 331 6.73 16.91 13.75
CA GLY A 331 5.79 15.90 13.25
C GLY A 331 6.11 14.47 13.67
N ILE A 332 7.01 14.27 14.64
CA ILE A 332 7.46 12.96 15.14
C ILE A 332 7.48 12.97 16.66
N LEU A 333 7.16 11.84 17.27
CA LEU A 333 7.27 11.60 18.70
C LEU A 333 7.95 10.27 19.00
N GLU A 334 8.67 10.21 20.12
CA GLU A 334 9.18 8.96 20.66
C GLU A 334 8.05 8.16 21.33
N MET A 335 8.16 6.83 21.34
CA MET A 335 7.10 5.97 21.87
C MET A 335 6.85 6.20 23.37
N ASP A 336 7.89 6.55 24.14
CA ASP A 336 7.75 6.89 25.55
C ASP A 336 6.85 8.12 25.76
N ASP A 337 7.04 9.16 24.93
CA ASP A 337 6.18 10.35 24.91
C ASP A 337 4.74 9.98 24.54
N VAL A 338 4.56 9.12 23.56
CA VAL A 338 3.25 8.68 23.08
C VAL A 338 2.50 7.88 24.15
N LEU A 339 3.19 6.98 24.86
CA LEU A 339 2.62 6.23 25.98
C LEU A 339 2.32 7.13 27.19
N SER A 340 3.15 8.16 27.43
CA SER A 340 2.91 9.18 28.44
C SER A 340 1.62 9.96 28.16
N ILE A 341 1.40 10.36 26.90
CA ILE A 341 0.15 10.98 26.45
C ILE A 341 -1.04 10.01 26.62
N GLY A 342 -0.87 8.73 26.26
CA GLY A 342 -1.93 7.73 26.43
C GLY A 342 -2.35 7.58 27.90
N ARG A 343 -1.40 7.34 28.80
CA ARG A 343 -1.66 7.19 30.24
C ARG A 343 -2.39 8.38 30.84
N SER A 344 -2.01 9.58 30.44
CA SER A 344 -2.58 10.81 30.97
C SER A 344 -4.01 11.08 30.46
N LEU A 345 -4.39 10.51 29.31
CA LEU A 345 -5.78 10.42 28.85
C LEU A 345 -6.52 9.17 29.36
N GLN A 346 -6.00 8.52 30.40
CA GLN A 346 -6.53 7.28 30.98
C GLN A 346 -6.66 6.15 29.95
N MET A 347 -5.74 6.11 28.98
CA MET A 347 -5.58 4.99 28.06
C MET A 347 -4.44 4.12 28.58
N ASN A 348 -4.67 2.82 28.68
CA ASN A 348 -3.57 1.88 28.93
C ASN A 348 -2.70 1.74 27.65
N GLU A 349 -1.60 1.00 27.75
CA GLU A 349 -0.69 0.81 26.63
C GLU A 349 -1.35 0.13 25.41
N ASP A 350 -2.23 -0.83 25.65
CA ASP A 350 -2.94 -1.55 24.57
C ASP A 350 -3.94 -0.64 23.86
N ASP A 351 -4.74 0.13 24.60
CA ASP A 351 -5.65 1.14 24.07
C ASP A 351 -4.90 2.22 23.28
N THR A 352 -3.72 2.61 23.76
CA THR A 352 -2.84 3.57 23.06
C THR A 352 -2.36 3.01 21.73
N LYS A 353 -1.88 1.77 21.71
CA LYS A 353 -1.44 1.11 20.47
C LYS A 353 -2.60 0.89 19.50
N LYS A 354 -3.80 0.56 19.99
CA LYS A 354 -5.03 0.47 19.16
C LYS A 354 -5.38 1.81 18.53
N ALA A 355 -5.30 2.91 19.28
CA ALA A 355 -5.52 4.25 18.74
C ALA A 355 -4.49 4.61 17.66
N LEU A 356 -3.20 4.30 17.87
CA LEU A 356 -2.16 4.49 16.84
C LEU A 356 -2.44 3.67 15.59
N GLN A 357 -2.83 2.40 15.75
CA GLN A 357 -3.17 1.54 14.62
C GLN A 357 -4.37 2.08 13.84
N TYR A 358 -5.38 2.61 14.53
CA TYR A 358 -6.50 3.30 13.91
C TYR A 358 -6.02 4.51 13.10
N LEU A 359 -5.28 5.43 13.70
CA LEU A 359 -4.78 6.63 13.02
C LEU A 359 -3.91 6.27 11.81
N HIS A 360 -3.13 5.18 11.90
CA HIS A 360 -2.34 4.64 10.80
C HIS A 360 -3.22 4.09 9.66
N ASN A 361 -4.24 3.30 9.99
CA ASN A 361 -5.16 2.71 9.02
C ASN A 361 -5.99 3.76 8.27
N PHE A 362 -6.19 4.94 8.84
CA PHE A 362 -6.85 6.07 8.19
C PHE A 362 -5.88 7.07 7.55
N THR A 363 -4.59 6.71 7.41
CA THR A 363 -3.52 7.53 6.82
C THR A 363 -3.38 8.92 7.45
N ILE A 364 -3.72 9.04 8.74
CA ILE A 364 -3.55 10.25 9.54
C ILE A 364 -2.10 10.35 10.04
N ILE A 365 -1.54 9.22 10.48
CA ILE A 365 -0.15 9.07 10.96
C ILE A 365 0.55 7.89 10.24
N LEU A 366 1.88 7.75 10.42
CA LEU A 366 2.61 6.54 10.08
C LEU A 366 3.17 5.88 11.35
N TYR A 367 2.77 4.63 11.60
CA TYR A 367 3.16 3.83 12.76
C TYR A 367 3.66 2.46 12.28
N TYR A 368 4.96 2.20 12.42
CA TYR A 368 5.62 0.97 11.96
C TYR A 368 6.48 0.36 13.07
N PRO A 369 5.87 -0.12 14.17
CA PRO A 369 6.58 -0.58 15.37
C PRO A 369 7.56 -1.75 15.11
N GLN A 370 7.33 -2.52 14.05
CA GLN A 370 8.16 -3.66 13.64
C GLN A 370 9.57 -3.26 13.15
N VAL A 371 9.77 -2.02 12.71
CA VAL A 371 11.08 -1.52 12.24
C VAL A 371 11.54 -0.28 12.98
N LEU A 372 10.59 0.53 13.44
CA LEU A 372 10.81 1.76 14.20
C LEU A 372 9.95 1.71 15.47
N PRO A 373 10.25 0.81 16.43
CA PRO A 373 9.43 0.58 17.64
C PRO A 373 9.30 1.80 18.54
N ASN A 374 10.31 2.68 18.48
CA ASN A 374 10.42 3.82 19.38
C ASN A 374 9.94 5.13 18.75
N ILE A 375 9.41 5.13 17.52
CA ILE A 375 9.10 6.35 16.77
C ILE A 375 7.68 6.26 16.18
N VAL A 376 6.92 7.35 16.32
CA VAL A 376 5.64 7.58 15.64
C VAL A 376 5.75 8.83 14.79
N PHE A 377 5.46 8.72 13.50
CA PHE A 377 5.36 9.87 12.61
C PHE A 377 3.93 10.42 12.65
N VAL A 378 3.70 11.37 13.54
CA VAL A 378 2.41 12.03 13.74
C VAL A 378 1.99 12.84 12.51
N ASP A 379 2.97 13.42 11.79
CA ASP A 379 2.73 13.97 10.46
C ASP A 379 3.45 13.12 9.40
N PRO A 380 2.73 12.44 8.48
CA PRO A 380 3.33 11.76 7.34
C PRO A 380 4.03 12.70 6.36
N HIS A 381 3.72 14.01 6.39
CA HIS A 381 4.17 14.96 5.37
C HIS A 381 5.69 14.99 5.17
N PRO A 382 6.56 15.07 6.21
CA PRO A 382 8.01 15.17 6.00
C PRO A 382 8.63 13.94 5.31
N ILE A 383 8.14 12.73 5.63
CA ILE A 383 8.60 11.49 4.98
C ILE A 383 8.23 11.52 3.50
N LEU A 384 6.97 11.79 3.22
CA LEU A 384 6.45 11.80 1.87
C LEU A 384 7.14 12.90 1.07
N ASP A 385 7.28 14.11 1.62
CA ASP A 385 8.01 15.23 1.03
C ASP A 385 9.46 14.88 0.68
N THR A 386 10.15 14.15 1.54
CA THR A 386 11.54 13.73 1.27
C THR A 386 11.63 12.75 0.09
N LEU A 387 10.81 11.70 0.09
CA LEU A 387 10.73 10.73 -1.02
C LEU A 387 10.33 11.43 -2.33
N SER A 388 9.39 12.33 -2.20
CA SER A 388 8.88 13.18 -3.26
C SER A 388 9.98 14.04 -3.86
N ARG A 389 10.76 14.78 -3.07
CA ARG A 389 11.91 15.57 -3.56
C ARG A 389 12.97 14.71 -4.24
N LEU A 390 13.22 13.50 -3.72
CA LEU A 390 14.15 12.57 -4.36
C LEU A 390 13.65 12.20 -5.77
N LEU A 391 12.37 11.85 -5.91
CA LEU A 391 11.77 11.55 -7.21
C LEU A 391 11.73 12.77 -8.15
N ALA A 392 11.69 14.01 -7.63
CA ALA A 392 11.77 15.23 -8.44
C ALA A 392 13.02 15.28 -9.30
N LEU A 393 14.13 14.81 -8.72
CA LEU A 393 15.44 14.87 -9.33
C LEU A 393 15.53 13.93 -10.55
N THR A 394 14.59 13.00 -10.74
CA THR A 394 14.54 12.16 -11.94
C THR A 394 14.05 12.93 -13.18
N CYS A 395 13.25 13.98 -12.99
CA CYS A 395 12.78 14.82 -14.08
C CYS A 395 13.91 15.72 -14.60
N LYS A 396 13.90 16.02 -15.90
CA LYS A 396 14.88 16.93 -16.55
C LYS A 396 14.55 18.39 -16.23
N ILE A 397 14.76 18.79 -14.99
CA ILE A 397 14.56 20.15 -14.50
C ILE A 397 15.80 21.02 -14.79
N ASP A 398 15.57 22.30 -15.10
CA ASP A 398 16.66 23.29 -15.23
C ASP A 398 17.34 23.49 -13.86
N ARG A 399 18.68 23.62 -13.86
CA ARG A 399 19.51 23.85 -12.67
C ARG A 399 19.03 25.02 -11.82
N ARG A 400 18.46 26.06 -12.44
CA ARG A 400 17.88 27.22 -11.72
C ARG A 400 16.76 26.84 -10.74
N PHE A 401 16.13 25.68 -10.91
CA PHE A 401 15.08 25.16 -10.02
C PHE A 401 15.58 24.16 -8.97
N LEU A 402 16.82 23.67 -9.05
CA LEU A 402 17.40 22.77 -8.04
C LEU A 402 17.35 23.32 -6.61
N PRO A 403 17.55 24.64 -6.35
CA PRO A 403 17.44 25.21 -5.01
C PRO A 403 16.05 25.08 -4.36
N LEU A 404 15.01 24.73 -5.13
CA LEU A 404 13.68 24.43 -4.59
C LEU A 404 13.61 23.06 -3.91
N PHE A 405 14.46 22.12 -4.33
CA PHE A 405 14.48 20.74 -3.86
C PHE A 405 15.68 20.42 -2.97
N THR A 406 16.78 21.15 -3.13
CA THR A 406 18.09 20.85 -2.53
C THR A 406 18.65 22.05 -1.78
N ARG A 407 19.41 21.79 -0.72
CA ARG A 407 20.15 22.79 0.08
C ARG A 407 21.55 23.03 -0.48
N ALA A 408 22.07 22.09 -1.27
CA ALA A 408 23.35 22.16 -1.95
C ALA A 408 23.22 21.48 -3.31
N GLU A 409 23.96 21.97 -4.31
CA GLU A 409 23.89 21.43 -5.68
C GLU A 409 24.33 19.96 -5.72
N PRO A 410 23.47 19.03 -6.20
CA PRO A 410 23.88 17.67 -6.48
C PRO A 410 24.95 17.62 -7.57
N LEU A 411 25.82 16.61 -7.52
CA LEU A 411 26.74 16.36 -8.64
C LEU A 411 25.94 15.84 -9.84
N ASP A 412 26.35 16.18 -11.05
CA ASP A 412 25.72 15.63 -12.27
C ASP A 412 25.73 14.10 -12.25
N SER A 413 26.81 13.49 -11.75
CA SER A 413 26.91 12.04 -11.56
C SER A 413 25.88 11.47 -10.58
N GLU A 414 25.53 12.19 -9.51
CA GLU A 414 24.48 11.74 -8.57
C GLU A 414 23.09 11.79 -9.22
N LEU A 415 22.83 12.83 -10.03
CA LEU A 415 21.58 12.95 -10.78
C LEU A 415 21.48 11.89 -11.88
N ASP A 416 22.58 11.64 -12.60
CA ASP A 416 22.65 10.64 -13.66
C ASP A 416 22.51 9.23 -13.10
N ASP A 417 23.15 8.93 -11.96
CA ASP A 417 22.99 7.64 -11.27
C ASP A 417 21.53 7.40 -10.83
N LEU A 418 20.86 8.41 -10.30
CA LEU A 418 19.45 8.30 -9.92
C LEU A 418 18.55 8.09 -11.15
N ARG A 419 18.75 8.90 -12.21
CA ARG A 419 17.91 8.90 -13.41
C ARG A 419 18.09 7.64 -14.26
N SER A 420 19.33 7.25 -14.51
CA SER A 420 19.66 6.18 -15.47
C SER A 420 19.86 4.83 -14.81
N LYS A 421 20.27 4.80 -13.54
CA LYS A 421 20.58 3.56 -12.81
C LYS A 421 19.64 3.30 -11.64
N GLY A 422 18.79 4.27 -11.28
CA GLY A 422 17.93 4.18 -10.09
C GLY A 422 18.71 4.17 -8.79
N LEU A 423 19.98 4.62 -8.79
CA LEU A 423 20.87 4.55 -7.64
C LEU A 423 21.01 5.91 -6.96
N PHE A 424 21.03 5.92 -5.63
CA PHE A 424 21.38 7.11 -4.87
C PHE A 424 22.17 6.76 -3.61
N ALA A 425 23.10 7.65 -3.24
CA ALA A 425 23.85 7.55 -1.99
C ALA A 425 23.20 8.39 -0.88
N LYS A 426 23.62 8.13 0.36
CA LYS A 426 23.20 8.95 1.51
C LYS A 426 23.60 10.43 1.34
N SER A 427 24.70 10.72 0.63
CA SER A 427 25.13 12.08 0.29
C SER A 427 24.07 12.87 -0.46
N LEU A 428 23.36 12.23 -1.40
CA LEU A 428 22.30 12.88 -2.16
C LEU A 428 21.10 13.21 -1.25
N LEU A 429 20.72 12.28 -0.37
CA LEU A 429 19.72 12.57 0.67
C LEU A 429 20.17 13.72 1.56
N ASP A 430 21.47 13.84 1.84
CA ASP A 430 22.01 14.90 2.66
C ASP A 430 21.87 16.29 2.05
N LYS A 431 21.83 16.37 0.72
CA LYS A 431 21.60 17.58 -0.06
C LYS A 431 20.12 17.94 -0.19
N LEU A 432 19.18 17.03 0.09
CA LEU A 432 17.75 17.33 0.00
C LEU A 432 17.32 18.38 1.02
N LYS A 433 16.46 19.29 0.59
CA LYS A 433 15.81 20.27 1.46
C LYS A 433 14.64 19.59 2.17
N VAL A 434 14.94 18.89 3.26
CA VAL A 434 13.93 18.29 4.14
C VAL A 434 13.41 19.29 5.15
N GLU A 435 12.12 19.24 5.49
CA GLU A 435 11.61 19.93 6.68
C GLU A 435 12.16 19.24 7.94
N HIS A 436 12.38 20.02 9.01
CA HIS A 436 13.00 19.50 10.23
C HIS A 436 12.16 18.36 10.83
N GLY A 437 12.79 17.28 11.29
CA GLY A 437 12.14 16.44 12.30
C GLY A 437 12.54 14.97 12.41
N PHE A 438 12.96 14.29 11.33
CA PHE A 438 13.40 12.88 11.39
C PHE A 438 14.83 12.68 10.92
N PHE A 439 15.46 11.65 11.48
CA PHE A 439 16.76 11.19 11.02
C PHE A 439 16.60 10.49 9.66
N LYS A 440 17.44 10.86 8.70
CA LYS A 440 17.52 10.19 7.39
C LYS A 440 17.79 8.69 7.51
N PHE A 441 18.35 8.25 8.63
CA PHE A 441 18.50 6.84 8.95
C PHE A 441 17.16 6.14 9.14
N ASP A 442 16.22 6.74 9.87
CA ASP A 442 14.86 6.20 10.05
C ASP A 442 14.08 6.24 8.74
N PHE A 443 14.30 7.25 7.90
CA PHE A 443 13.79 7.29 6.52
C PHE A 443 14.21 6.07 5.72
N ILE A 444 15.51 5.81 5.66
CA ILE A 444 16.08 4.67 4.91
C ILE A 444 15.53 3.36 5.47
N LYS A 445 15.51 3.20 6.80
CA LYS A 445 14.93 2.02 7.46
C LYS A 445 13.47 1.80 7.06
N LEU A 446 12.67 2.86 7.04
CA LEU A 446 11.27 2.80 6.63
C LEU A 446 11.15 2.39 5.15
N LEU A 447 11.91 3.01 4.25
CA LEU A 447 11.87 2.67 2.82
C LEU A 447 12.33 1.22 2.56
N LEU A 448 13.35 0.74 3.28
CA LEU A 448 13.79 -0.65 3.23
C LEU A 448 12.70 -1.59 3.73
N HIS A 449 12.04 -1.26 4.85
CA HIS A 449 10.94 -2.05 5.39
C HIS A 449 9.75 -2.15 4.42
N LEU A 450 9.38 -1.03 3.80
CA LEU A 450 8.30 -0.95 2.81
C LEU A 450 8.68 -1.56 1.44
N ASN A 451 9.88 -2.11 1.30
CA ASN A 451 10.41 -2.65 0.03
C ASN A 451 10.41 -1.63 -1.12
N ILE A 452 10.51 -0.34 -0.81
CA ILE A 452 10.63 0.74 -1.79
C ILE A 452 12.05 0.78 -2.36
N ILE A 453 13.04 0.51 -1.50
CA ILE A 453 14.45 0.46 -1.87
C ILE A 453 15.11 -0.86 -1.42
N VAL A 454 16.26 -1.14 -2.02
CA VAL A 454 17.21 -2.18 -1.57
C VAL A 454 18.61 -1.58 -1.43
N GLU A 455 19.36 -2.06 -0.45
CA GLU A 455 20.76 -1.67 -0.25
C GLU A 455 21.66 -2.34 -1.29
N THR A 456 22.68 -1.62 -1.72
CA THR A 456 23.65 -2.02 -2.75
C THR A 456 25.06 -1.64 -2.27
N GLN A 457 26.10 -2.12 -2.96
CA GLN A 457 27.48 -1.73 -2.65
C GLN A 457 27.73 -0.21 -2.75
N ASN A 458 26.94 0.49 -3.58
CA ASN A 458 27.15 1.91 -3.90
C ASN A 458 26.04 2.82 -3.34
N GLY A 459 25.32 2.37 -2.31
CA GLY A 459 24.18 3.09 -1.74
C GLY A 459 22.88 2.32 -1.91
N TYR A 460 21.81 2.96 -2.38
CA TYR A 460 20.47 2.39 -2.43
C TYR A 460 19.90 2.41 -3.84
N PHE A 461 19.11 1.39 -4.16
CA PHE A 461 18.41 1.28 -5.44
C PHE A 461 16.91 1.53 -5.27
N LEU A 462 16.37 2.39 -6.13
CA LEU A 462 14.96 2.82 -6.19
C LEU A 462 14.40 2.53 -7.60
N PRO A 463 13.70 1.41 -7.81
CA PRO A 463 13.19 1.03 -9.14
C PRO A 463 12.23 2.07 -9.75
N SER A 464 11.41 2.72 -8.92
CA SER A 464 10.41 3.69 -9.37
C SER A 464 11.01 5.00 -9.91
N ALA A 465 12.32 5.21 -9.77
CA ALA A 465 13.04 6.37 -10.30
C ALA A 465 13.46 6.19 -11.78
N LEU A 466 13.42 4.97 -12.29
CA LEU A 466 13.88 4.62 -13.64
C LEU A 466 12.92 5.08 -14.73
N PRO A 467 13.39 5.21 -15.98
CA PRO A 467 12.54 5.46 -17.15
C PRO A 467 11.76 4.19 -17.56
N SER A 468 10.78 4.35 -18.46
CA SER A 468 10.02 3.24 -19.04
C SER A 468 10.80 2.50 -20.13
N TYR A 469 10.56 1.19 -20.26
CA TYR A 469 11.12 0.30 -21.27
C TYR A 469 10.33 0.35 -22.58
N THR A 470 11.02 0.53 -23.70
CA THR A 470 10.40 0.54 -25.04
C THR A 470 10.98 -0.50 -25.99
N ASP A 471 12.06 -1.17 -25.60
CA ASP A 471 12.76 -2.10 -26.47
C ASP A 471 11.98 -3.43 -26.58
N PRO A 472 12.21 -4.23 -27.64
CA PRO A 472 11.60 -5.54 -27.77
C PRO A 472 12.02 -6.48 -26.62
N PRO A 473 11.23 -7.52 -26.30
CA PRO A 473 11.66 -8.54 -25.36
C PRO A 473 12.92 -9.26 -25.87
N PRO A 474 13.73 -9.83 -24.96
CA PRO A 474 14.91 -10.60 -25.35
C PRO A 474 14.52 -11.87 -26.11
N GLU A 475 15.38 -12.29 -27.04
CA GLU A 475 15.26 -13.61 -27.67
C GLU A 475 15.58 -14.70 -26.64
N SER A 476 14.78 -15.77 -26.65
CA SER A 476 14.90 -16.87 -25.70
C SER A 476 14.46 -18.16 -26.36
N ASP A 477 15.28 -19.21 -26.21
CA ASP A 477 14.94 -20.56 -26.68
C ASP A 477 13.77 -21.20 -25.92
N ILE A 478 13.48 -20.67 -24.74
CA ILE A 478 12.42 -21.07 -23.82
C ILE A 478 11.27 -20.09 -23.96
N ASN A 479 10.04 -20.61 -24.00
CA ASN A 479 8.86 -19.76 -24.01
C ASN A 479 8.70 -19.08 -22.64
N PRO A 480 8.47 -17.75 -22.58
CA PRO A 480 8.32 -17.05 -21.31
C PRO A 480 7.10 -17.57 -20.55
N ILE A 481 7.24 -17.66 -19.23
CA ILE A 481 6.08 -17.85 -18.35
C ILE A 481 5.53 -16.48 -17.96
N LEU A 482 4.21 -16.35 -17.93
CA LEU A 482 3.51 -15.10 -17.68
C LEU A 482 2.82 -15.16 -16.32
N ILE A 483 2.89 -14.04 -15.58
CA ILE A 483 2.07 -13.81 -14.39
C ILE A 483 0.92 -12.90 -14.78
N ILE A 484 -0.30 -13.38 -14.60
CA ILE A 484 -1.55 -12.66 -14.91
C ILE A 484 -2.42 -12.55 -13.66
N TRP A 485 -3.30 -11.57 -13.61
CA TRP A 485 -4.31 -11.44 -12.55
C TRP A 485 -5.69 -11.69 -13.15
N GLN A 486 -6.46 -12.60 -12.55
CA GLN A 486 -7.85 -12.82 -12.93
C GLN A 486 -8.78 -12.03 -12.03
N ASN A 487 -9.90 -11.57 -12.59
CA ASN A 487 -11.00 -11.07 -11.80
C ASN A 487 -11.60 -12.23 -10.99
N PRO A 488 -11.61 -12.16 -9.64
CA PRO A 488 -12.18 -13.23 -8.81
C PRO A 488 -13.68 -13.46 -9.04
N ALA A 489 -14.40 -12.44 -9.50
CA ALA A 489 -15.83 -12.52 -9.78
C ALA A 489 -16.14 -12.94 -11.23
N VAL A 490 -15.19 -12.74 -12.16
CA VAL A 490 -15.31 -13.10 -13.58
C VAL A 490 -14.00 -13.74 -14.05
N PRO A 491 -13.80 -15.05 -13.84
CA PRO A 491 -12.52 -15.71 -14.07
C PRO A 491 -11.97 -15.56 -15.50
N GLU A 492 -12.82 -15.35 -16.50
CA GLU A 492 -12.45 -15.14 -17.89
C GLU A 492 -11.80 -13.76 -18.12
N GLU A 493 -12.03 -12.79 -17.24
CA GLU A 493 -11.50 -11.43 -17.35
C GLU A 493 -10.09 -11.34 -16.75
N ILE A 494 -9.10 -11.11 -17.61
CA ILE A 494 -7.73 -10.82 -17.19
C ILE A 494 -7.57 -9.34 -16.86
N LEU A 495 -7.19 -9.03 -15.63
CA LEU A 495 -7.01 -7.68 -15.14
C LEU A 495 -5.63 -7.11 -15.53
N PRO A 496 -5.50 -5.77 -15.61
CA PRO A 496 -4.20 -5.10 -15.65
C PRO A 496 -3.28 -5.50 -14.50
N VAL A 497 -1.97 -5.38 -14.71
CA VAL A 497 -0.97 -5.61 -13.68
C VAL A 497 -1.19 -4.60 -12.55
N PRO A 498 -1.34 -5.04 -11.30
CA PRO A 498 -1.64 -4.12 -10.21
C PRO A 498 -0.54 -3.09 -9.99
N ARG A 499 -0.94 -1.84 -9.73
CA ARG A 499 0.03 -0.74 -9.52
C ARG A 499 0.94 -1.03 -8.32
N GLY A 500 2.21 -0.71 -8.45
CA GLY A 500 3.25 -0.94 -7.43
C GLY A 500 3.79 -2.35 -7.36
N ILE A 501 3.09 -3.36 -7.88
CA ILE A 501 3.50 -4.76 -7.71
C ILE A 501 4.88 -5.05 -8.32
N PHE A 502 5.19 -4.47 -9.47
CA PHE A 502 6.42 -4.75 -10.21
C PHE A 502 7.65 -4.20 -9.48
N SER A 503 7.62 -2.93 -9.09
CA SER A 503 8.71 -2.28 -8.35
C SER A 503 9.01 -3.03 -7.05
N LEU A 504 7.97 -3.44 -6.31
CA LEU A 504 8.10 -4.21 -5.09
C LEU A 504 8.64 -5.63 -5.35
N ALA A 505 8.19 -6.29 -6.42
CA ALA A 505 8.64 -7.63 -6.78
C ALA A 505 10.13 -7.63 -7.17
N VAL A 506 10.58 -6.59 -7.90
CA VAL A 506 12.00 -6.36 -8.17
C VAL A 506 12.77 -6.28 -6.85
N VAL A 507 12.39 -5.41 -5.91
CA VAL A 507 13.08 -5.28 -4.62
C VAL A 507 13.07 -6.59 -3.82
N ASN A 508 11.94 -7.30 -3.78
CA ASN A 508 11.81 -8.58 -3.08
C ASN A 508 12.69 -9.69 -3.70
N LEU A 509 12.82 -9.73 -5.04
CA LEU A 509 13.74 -10.65 -5.72
C LEU A 509 15.19 -10.38 -5.31
N MET A 510 15.60 -9.12 -5.27
CA MET A 510 16.97 -8.73 -4.89
C MET A 510 17.31 -9.03 -3.43
N LYS A 511 16.32 -9.02 -2.55
CA LYS A 511 16.48 -9.40 -1.13
C LYS A 511 16.49 -10.91 -0.90
N THR A 512 16.22 -11.71 -1.93
CA THR A 512 16.15 -13.17 -1.80
C THR A 512 17.56 -13.75 -1.72
N ASN A 513 17.91 -14.26 -0.53
CA ASN A 513 19.20 -14.92 -0.26
C ASN A 513 19.06 -16.44 -0.11
N LYS A 514 18.16 -17.05 -0.89
CA LYS A 514 17.95 -18.52 -0.89
C LYS A 514 18.98 -19.17 -1.84
N GLN A 515 18.62 -20.34 -2.40
CA GLN A 515 19.41 -21.08 -3.37
C GLN A 515 19.83 -20.26 -4.61
N LEU A 516 18.97 -19.32 -5.05
CA LEU A 516 19.24 -18.41 -6.14
C LEU A 516 19.56 -17.02 -5.59
N GLN A 517 20.65 -16.42 -6.07
CA GLN A 517 21.00 -15.03 -5.81
C GLN A 517 20.74 -14.20 -7.05
N PHE A 518 19.82 -13.23 -6.94
CA PHE A 518 19.51 -12.27 -8.00
C PHE A 518 20.38 -11.03 -7.79
N ARG A 519 21.37 -10.83 -8.66
CA ARG A 519 22.31 -9.71 -8.54
C ARG A 519 21.93 -8.55 -9.45
N PHE A 520 22.50 -7.39 -9.18
CA PHE A 520 22.40 -6.26 -10.10
C PHE A 520 23.10 -6.60 -11.43
N PRO A 521 22.51 -6.22 -12.58
CA PRO A 521 23.20 -6.32 -13.85
C PRO A 521 24.45 -5.42 -13.84
N PRO A 522 25.56 -5.86 -14.48
CA PRO A 522 26.71 -5.01 -14.72
C PRO A 522 26.27 -3.73 -15.45
N LEU A 523 26.83 -2.59 -15.05
CA LEU A 523 26.56 -1.33 -15.75
C LEU A 523 27.15 -1.41 -17.17
N ASN A 524 26.38 -0.97 -18.18
CA ASN A 524 26.78 -0.82 -19.59
C ASN A 524 26.87 -2.09 -20.44
N SER A 525 26.27 -3.21 -20.04
CA SER A 525 26.07 -4.34 -20.97
C SER A 525 24.77 -4.18 -21.76
N LYS A 526 24.84 -4.44 -23.07
CA LYS A 526 23.68 -4.42 -23.97
C LYS A 526 22.70 -5.57 -23.71
N ASP A 527 23.16 -6.61 -23.03
CA ASP A 527 22.37 -7.81 -22.75
C ASP A 527 21.47 -7.65 -21.52
N PHE A 528 21.57 -6.53 -20.80
CA PHE A 528 20.79 -6.26 -19.61
C PHE A 528 20.09 -4.92 -19.70
N PHE A 529 18.86 -4.89 -19.25
CA PHE A 529 18.07 -3.67 -19.18
C PHE A 529 17.61 -3.37 -17.75
N ARG A 530 17.49 -2.07 -17.46
CA ARG A 530 17.13 -1.53 -16.15
C ARG A 530 16.16 -0.36 -16.32
N TYR A 531 14.88 -0.66 -16.16
CA TYR A 531 13.77 0.25 -16.38
C TYR A 531 12.69 0.05 -15.31
N GLN A 532 11.79 1.02 -15.20
CA GLN A 532 10.71 1.04 -14.20
C GLN A 532 9.76 -0.17 -14.33
N ASP A 533 9.63 -0.68 -15.55
CA ASP A 533 8.72 -1.75 -15.96
C ASP A 533 9.46 -2.92 -16.64
N ALA A 534 10.80 -2.93 -16.63
CA ALA A 534 11.59 -4.04 -17.14
C ALA A 534 12.94 -4.14 -16.41
N MET A 535 13.29 -5.31 -15.87
CA MET A 535 14.54 -5.54 -15.15
C MET A 535 15.20 -6.85 -15.59
N SER A 536 16.51 -6.82 -15.75
CA SER A 536 17.34 -8.02 -15.95
C SER A 536 18.16 -8.33 -14.70
N PHE A 537 18.20 -9.61 -14.31
CA PHE A 537 18.94 -10.11 -13.15
C PHE A 537 19.90 -11.22 -13.58
N PRO A 538 21.22 -11.02 -13.50
CA PRO A 538 22.17 -12.11 -13.41
C PRO A 538 21.85 -13.00 -12.20
N ILE A 539 21.73 -14.31 -12.41
CA ILE A 539 21.41 -15.27 -11.36
C ILE A 539 22.65 -16.09 -11.04
N TYR A 540 22.90 -16.26 -9.75
CA TYR A 540 24.02 -17.04 -9.23
C TYR A 540 23.55 -18.14 -8.28
N VAL A 541 24.24 -19.28 -8.32
CA VAL A 541 24.08 -20.41 -7.40
C VAL A 541 25.47 -20.76 -6.87
N HIS A 542 25.67 -20.75 -5.55
CA HIS A 542 26.99 -20.93 -4.93
C HIS A 542 28.10 -20.05 -5.55
N ASN A 543 27.76 -18.80 -5.90
CA ASN A 543 28.62 -17.84 -6.61
C ASN A 543 28.98 -18.17 -8.08
N GLU A 544 28.38 -19.21 -8.67
CA GLU A 544 28.50 -19.50 -10.10
C GLU A 544 27.35 -18.86 -10.88
N HIS A 545 27.66 -18.17 -11.98
CA HIS A 545 26.67 -17.54 -12.84
C HIS A 545 25.94 -18.60 -13.67
N ILE A 546 24.62 -18.72 -13.52
CA ILE A 546 23.82 -19.75 -14.20
C ILE A 546 23.07 -19.22 -15.44
N GLY A 547 22.86 -17.91 -15.51
CA GLY A 547 22.09 -17.26 -16.56
C GLY A 547 21.41 -15.99 -16.08
N THR A 548 20.58 -15.42 -16.94
CA THR A 548 19.90 -14.15 -16.75
C THR A 548 18.39 -14.35 -16.74
N LEU A 549 17.74 -13.80 -15.71
CA LEU A 549 16.29 -13.60 -15.69
C LEU A 549 15.97 -12.23 -16.27
N HIS A 550 15.10 -12.17 -17.26
CA HIS A 550 14.50 -10.92 -17.72
C HIS A 550 13.03 -10.85 -17.26
N PHE A 551 12.70 -9.79 -16.54
CA PHE A 551 11.42 -9.60 -15.89
C PHE A 551 10.76 -8.34 -16.44
N ILE A 552 9.70 -8.49 -17.25
CA ILE A 552 9.11 -7.39 -18.05
C ILE A 552 7.63 -7.24 -17.74
N LYS A 553 7.23 -6.09 -17.21
CA LYS A 553 5.83 -5.71 -17.03
C LYS A 553 5.26 -5.23 -18.37
N LYS A 554 4.13 -5.82 -18.75
CA LYS A 554 3.21 -5.32 -19.76
C LYS A 554 1.90 -4.90 -19.07
N HIS A 555 0.95 -4.35 -19.83
CA HIS A 555 -0.29 -3.83 -19.26
C HIS A 555 -1.09 -4.91 -18.50
N ARG A 556 -1.22 -6.14 -19.03
CA ARG A 556 -2.05 -7.23 -18.44
C ARG A 556 -1.27 -8.42 -17.91
N HIS A 557 0.05 -8.42 -18.00
CA HIS A 557 0.88 -9.51 -17.49
C HIS A 557 2.29 -9.04 -17.15
N ILE A 558 3.00 -9.83 -16.35
CA ILE A 558 4.45 -9.74 -16.22
C ILE A 558 5.06 -10.97 -16.88
N ALA A 559 5.95 -10.77 -17.84
CA ALA A 559 6.63 -11.84 -18.56
C ALA A 559 7.98 -12.14 -17.90
N ILE A 560 8.29 -13.43 -17.79
CA ILE A 560 9.51 -13.97 -17.20
C ILE A 560 10.24 -14.75 -18.29
N TYR A 561 11.39 -14.25 -18.71
CA TYR A 561 12.29 -14.94 -19.63
C TYR A 561 13.53 -15.41 -18.89
N PHE A 562 14.08 -16.56 -19.27
CA PHE A 562 15.34 -17.04 -18.75
C PHE A 562 16.27 -17.39 -19.91
N VAL A 563 17.48 -16.83 -19.88
CA VAL A 563 18.54 -17.11 -20.84
C VAL A 563 19.74 -17.62 -20.06
N GLY A 564 20.03 -18.91 -20.17
CA GLY A 564 21.07 -19.57 -19.39
C GLY A 564 21.22 -21.03 -19.72
N HIS A 565 22.21 -21.68 -19.10
CA HIS A 565 22.40 -23.12 -19.24
C HIS A 565 21.50 -23.88 -18.28
N ASP A 566 21.26 -25.16 -18.59
CA ASP A 566 20.57 -26.10 -17.70
C ASP A 566 19.19 -25.61 -17.21
N ALA A 567 18.44 -25.00 -18.14
CA ALA A 567 17.15 -24.39 -17.88
C ALA A 567 16.14 -25.34 -17.23
N PHE A 568 16.23 -26.64 -17.53
CA PHE A 568 15.40 -27.67 -16.91
C PHE A 568 15.52 -27.69 -15.38
N LYS A 569 16.73 -27.47 -14.87
CA LYS A 569 17.02 -27.39 -13.45
C LYS A 569 16.60 -26.05 -12.84
N TYR A 570 16.86 -24.94 -13.54
CA TYR A 570 16.76 -23.61 -12.94
C TYR A 570 15.43 -22.89 -13.17
N CYS A 571 14.72 -23.12 -14.29
CA CYS A 571 13.43 -22.49 -14.56
C CYS A 571 12.39 -22.74 -13.44
N PRO A 572 12.24 -23.96 -12.88
CA PRO A 572 11.32 -24.18 -11.76
C PRO A 572 11.70 -23.40 -10.50
N LEU A 573 13.00 -23.29 -10.21
CA LEU A 573 13.51 -22.55 -9.06
C LEU A 573 13.30 -21.04 -9.21
N ILE A 574 13.55 -20.51 -10.41
CA ILE A 574 13.36 -19.10 -10.76
C ILE A 574 11.86 -18.76 -10.66
N ARG A 575 10.99 -19.57 -11.26
CA ARG A 575 9.54 -19.41 -11.16
C ARG A 575 9.08 -19.33 -9.71
N ASN A 576 9.55 -20.23 -8.85
CA ASN A 576 9.19 -20.24 -7.42
C ASN A 576 9.68 -18.97 -6.71
N ALA A 577 10.90 -18.51 -6.99
CA ALA A 577 11.44 -17.29 -6.41
C ALA A 577 10.67 -16.04 -6.85
N VAL A 578 10.29 -15.95 -8.12
CA VAL A 578 9.48 -14.84 -8.65
C VAL A 578 8.07 -14.87 -8.06
N ALA A 579 7.42 -16.04 -7.99
CA ALA A 579 6.10 -16.17 -7.37
C ALA A 579 6.11 -15.73 -5.90
N GLU A 580 7.13 -16.15 -5.14
CA GLU A 580 7.31 -15.69 -3.75
C GLU A 580 7.51 -14.18 -3.65
N ALA A 581 8.32 -13.59 -4.53
CA ALA A 581 8.53 -12.15 -4.54
C ALA A 581 7.24 -11.38 -4.88
N VAL A 582 6.46 -11.85 -5.85
CA VAL A 582 5.15 -11.27 -6.20
C VAL A 582 4.16 -11.41 -5.03
N ASN A 583 4.11 -12.57 -4.37
CA ASN A 583 3.25 -12.79 -3.20
C ASN A 583 3.56 -11.83 -2.05
N ARG A 584 4.84 -11.68 -1.70
CA ARG A 584 5.27 -10.71 -0.67
C ARG A 584 4.90 -9.28 -1.03
N SER A 585 5.06 -8.94 -2.31
CA SER A 585 4.63 -7.64 -2.83
C SER A 585 3.13 -7.45 -2.69
N SER A 586 2.31 -8.44 -3.05
CA SER A 586 0.84 -8.38 -2.93
C SER A 586 0.39 -8.14 -1.50
N VAL A 587 1.00 -8.82 -0.52
CA VAL A 587 0.74 -8.59 0.91
C VAL A 587 1.06 -7.15 1.32
N SER A 588 2.19 -6.61 0.84
CA SER A 588 2.66 -5.26 1.21
C SER A 588 1.71 -4.13 0.77
N ILE A 589 0.91 -4.38 -0.28
CA ILE A 589 -0.05 -3.40 -0.84
C ILE A 589 -1.51 -3.85 -0.72
N ASN A 590 -1.77 -4.82 0.18
CA ASN A 590 -3.11 -5.28 0.52
C ASN A 590 -3.93 -5.83 -0.67
N ILE A 591 -3.28 -6.55 -1.57
CA ILE A 591 -3.91 -7.21 -2.73
C ILE A 591 -4.12 -8.69 -2.45
N LYS A 592 -5.30 -9.20 -2.82
CA LYS A 592 -5.65 -10.63 -2.81
C LYS A 592 -4.69 -11.40 -3.72
N SER A 593 -4.18 -12.53 -3.25
CA SER A 593 -3.33 -13.40 -4.07
C SER A 593 -4.16 -14.13 -5.15
N SER A 594 -4.53 -13.42 -6.22
CA SER A 594 -5.33 -13.93 -7.35
C SER A 594 -4.51 -14.16 -8.62
N HIS A 595 -3.19 -13.99 -8.56
CA HIS A 595 -2.35 -14.17 -9.73
C HIS A 595 -2.29 -15.64 -10.17
N LYS A 596 -2.21 -15.87 -11.48
CA LYS A 596 -2.03 -17.18 -12.11
C LYS A 596 -0.81 -17.18 -13.01
N LEU A 597 -0.34 -18.38 -13.29
CA LEU A 597 0.69 -18.63 -14.27
C LEU A 597 0.04 -18.98 -15.61
N ALA A 598 0.56 -18.41 -16.70
CA ALA A 598 0.02 -18.61 -18.03
C ALA A 598 1.13 -18.56 -19.10
N PHE A 599 0.75 -18.90 -20.32
CA PHE A 599 1.52 -18.67 -21.54
C PHE A 599 0.73 -17.81 -22.51
N SER A 600 1.40 -17.18 -23.47
CA SER A 600 0.70 -16.49 -24.57
C SER A 600 -0.12 -17.48 -25.38
N CYS A 601 -1.36 -17.13 -25.72
CA CYS A 601 -2.18 -17.93 -26.61
C CYS A 601 -1.72 -17.74 -28.05
N SER A 602 -1.50 -18.84 -28.78
CA SER A 602 -1.16 -18.81 -30.21
C SER A 602 -2.36 -18.57 -31.11
N SER A 603 -3.57 -18.92 -30.64
CA SER A 603 -4.79 -18.90 -31.44
C SER A 603 -5.52 -17.57 -31.40
N ILE A 604 -5.39 -16.82 -30.30
CA ILE A 604 -6.07 -15.53 -30.11
C ILE A 604 -5.06 -14.53 -29.58
N GLU A 605 -4.86 -13.45 -30.33
CA GLU A 605 -3.98 -12.36 -29.93
C GLU A 605 -4.44 -11.74 -28.61
N ASN A 606 -3.49 -11.38 -27.74
CA ASN A 606 -3.76 -10.80 -26.41
C ASN A 606 -4.58 -11.70 -25.48
N SER A 607 -4.65 -13.00 -25.77
CA SER A 607 -5.21 -14.02 -24.89
C SER A 607 -4.13 -14.89 -24.22
N TYR A 608 -4.53 -15.63 -23.19
CA TYR A 608 -3.63 -16.36 -22.30
C TYR A 608 -4.07 -17.81 -22.11
N CYS A 609 -3.13 -18.75 -22.24
CA CYS A 609 -3.29 -20.14 -21.89
C CYS A 609 -2.91 -20.32 -20.41
N ILE A 610 -3.90 -20.33 -19.53
CA ILE A 610 -3.75 -20.40 -18.07
C ILE A 610 -3.41 -21.83 -17.67
N VAL A 611 -2.37 -22.01 -16.86
CA VAL A 611 -1.95 -23.34 -16.38
C VAL A 611 -2.93 -23.83 -15.32
N THR A 612 -3.71 -24.87 -15.63
CA THR A 612 -4.72 -25.45 -14.71
C THR A 612 -4.28 -26.76 -14.10
N ASN A 613 -3.45 -27.56 -14.79
CA ASN A 613 -2.87 -28.77 -14.23
C ASN A 613 -1.47 -29.02 -14.78
N VAL A 614 -0.47 -28.90 -13.90
CA VAL A 614 0.94 -29.10 -14.25
C VAL A 614 1.26 -30.55 -14.57
N ALA A 615 0.76 -31.51 -13.78
CA ALA A 615 1.07 -32.93 -13.93
C ALA A 615 0.60 -33.50 -15.27
N ASN A 616 -0.57 -33.03 -15.72
CA ASN A 616 -1.17 -33.44 -16.99
C ASN A 616 -0.85 -32.47 -18.14
N GLN A 617 0.02 -31.47 -17.92
CA GLN A 617 0.34 -30.44 -18.90
C GLN A 617 -0.91 -29.79 -19.53
N LYS A 618 -1.91 -29.48 -18.69
CA LYS A 618 -3.16 -28.86 -19.14
C LYS A 618 -3.14 -27.36 -18.93
N VAL A 619 -3.59 -26.68 -19.98
CA VAL A 619 -3.86 -25.25 -20.00
C VAL A 619 -5.29 -25.00 -20.46
N GLU A 620 -5.86 -23.89 -20.03
CA GLU A 620 -7.17 -23.42 -20.46
C GLU A 620 -7.06 -21.99 -20.94
N CYS A 621 -7.66 -21.68 -22.10
CA CYS A 621 -7.80 -20.32 -22.57
C CYS A 621 -9.31 -19.99 -22.56
N PRO A 622 -9.75 -19.02 -21.76
CA PRO A 622 -11.18 -18.72 -21.60
C PRO A 622 -11.82 -18.17 -22.88
N LEU A 623 -11.01 -17.73 -23.85
CA LEU A 623 -11.49 -17.17 -25.12
C LEU A 623 -11.41 -18.15 -26.29
N CYS A 624 -10.71 -19.29 -26.14
CA CYS A 624 -10.60 -20.25 -27.22
C CYS A 624 -11.84 -21.16 -27.28
N PRO A 625 -12.38 -21.42 -28.49
CA PRO A 625 -13.51 -22.34 -28.66
C PRO A 625 -13.12 -23.80 -28.37
N GLU A 626 -11.86 -24.15 -28.61
CA GLU A 626 -11.28 -25.45 -28.29
C GLU A 626 -10.09 -25.28 -27.34
N PRO A 627 -9.83 -26.25 -26.45
CA PRO A 627 -8.68 -26.17 -25.53
C PRO A 627 -7.36 -26.03 -26.30
N PRO A 628 -6.55 -25.00 -26.01
CA PRO A 628 -5.28 -24.79 -26.71
C PRO A 628 -4.29 -25.90 -26.37
N ILE A 629 -3.60 -26.40 -27.39
CA ILE A 629 -2.60 -27.46 -27.23
C ILE A 629 -1.22 -26.83 -27.03
N VAL A 630 -0.73 -26.85 -25.78
CA VAL A 630 0.63 -26.42 -25.43
C VAL A 630 1.44 -27.68 -25.09
N THR A 631 2.05 -28.31 -26.08
CA THR A 631 2.75 -29.61 -25.92
C THR A 631 4.27 -29.52 -26.01
N SER A 632 4.82 -28.37 -26.42
CA SER A 632 6.27 -28.22 -26.52
C SER A 632 6.93 -28.20 -25.13
N HIS A 633 7.99 -28.99 -24.96
CA HIS A 633 8.81 -29.03 -23.75
C HIS A 633 9.34 -27.65 -23.34
N LYS A 634 9.48 -26.72 -24.31
CA LYS A 634 9.90 -25.32 -24.08
C LYS A 634 8.95 -24.52 -23.20
N TYR A 635 7.68 -24.93 -23.06
CA TYR A 635 6.73 -24.30 -22.13
C TYR A 635 6.80 -24.93 -20.75
N TRP A 636 6.85 -26.26 -20.68
CA TRP A 636 6.74 -26.98 -19.41
C TRP A 636 8.02 -27.05 -18.60
N ILE A 637 9.15 -26.59 -19.15
CA ILE A 637 10.44 -26.45 -18.46
C ILE A 637 10.39 -25.60 -17.19
N TRP A 638 9.39 -24.71 -17.06
CA TRP A 638 9.14 -23.90 -15.86
C TRP A 638 8.58 -24.69 -14.68
N PHE A 639 8.18 -25.95 -14.89
CA PHE A 639 7.56 -26.79 -13.88
C PHE A 639 8.39 -28.05 -13.66
N PRO A 640 8.44 -28.59 -12.42
CA PRO A 640 9.15 -29.83 -12.16
C PRO A 640 8.52 -30.99 -12.93
N ASN A 641 9.34 -31.91 -13.43
CA ASN A 641 8.83 -33.14 -14.06
C ASN A 641 8.05 -33.97 -13.04
N ALA A 642 6.89 -34.49 -13.45
CA ALA A 642 6.05 -35.35 -12.60
C ALA A 642 6.81 -36.58 -12.05
N THR A 643 7.88 -37.02 -12.73
CA THR A 643 8.74 -38.14 -12.36
C THR A 643 9.73 -37.86 -11.22
N GLU A 644 10.06 -36.60 -10.90
CA GLU A 644 10.87 -36.25 -9.70
C GLU A 644 9.99 -35.94 -8.49
N SER A 645 8.69 -35.69 -8.70
CA SER A 645 7.76 -35.37 -7.61
C SER A 645 7.49 -36.53 -6.67
N SER A 646 7.73 -37.78 -7.10
CA SER A 646 7.59 -38.99 -6.27
C SER A 646 8.68 -39.08 -5.20
N ASP A 647 9.89 -38.62 -5.47
CA ASP A 647 11.00 -38.63 -4.50
C ASP A 647 10.90 -37.46 -3.51
N MET A 648 10.48 -36.28 -3.99
CA MET A 648 10.21 -35.12 -3.12
C MET A 648 8.97 -35.32 -2.25
N THR A 649 7.93 -36.02 -2.71
CA THR A 649 6.78 -36.34 -1.84
C THR A 649 7.15 -37.31 -0.73
N TYR A 650 8.15 -38.18 -0.91
CA TYR A 650 8.62 -39.07 0.15
C TYR A 650 9.37 -38.28 1.24
N LEU A 651 10.29 -37.39 0.85
CA LEU A 651 10.98 -36.48 1.78
C LEU A 651 10.03 -35.48 2.46
N GLN A 652 9.04 -34.93 1.74
CA GLN A 652 8.03 -34.04 2.32
C GLN A 652 7.08 -34.79 3.26
N LYS A 653 6.75 -36.06 2.98
CA LYS A 653 5.99 -36.94 3.90
C LYS A 653 6.82 -37.26 5.15
N VAL A 654 8.12 -37.51 5.02
CA VAL A 654 9.04 -37.72 6.15
C VAL A 654 9.19 -36.44 6.98
N LEU A 655 9.34 -35.27 6.35
CA LEU A 655 9.40 -33.96 7.03
C LEU A 655 8.07 -33.59 7.70
N ASN A 656 6.93 -33.91 7.09
CA ASN A 656 5.62 -33.73 7.72
C ASN A 656 5.41 -34.71 8.88
N LEU A 657 5.90 -35.95 8.78
CA LEU A 657 5.93 -36.90 9.91
C LEU A 657 6.81 -36.42 11.07
N LEU A 658 7.91 -35.71 10.77
CA LEU A 658 8.78 -35.08 11.78
C LEU A 658 8.12 -33.83 12.40
N ASN A 659 7.28 -33.10 11.67
CA ASN A 659 6.52 -31.94 12.16
C ASN A 659 5.27 -32.29 12.98
N ILE A 660 4.94 -33.58 13.17
CA ILE A 660 3.84 -34.02 14.05
C ILE A 660 4.24 -33.97 15.54
N PHE A 661 5.51 -33.76 15.86
CA PHE A 661 5.95 -33.59 17.25
C PHE A 661 5.99 -32.12 17.65
N PRO A 662 5.42 -31.75 18.81
CA PRO A 662 5.38 -30.36 19.24
C PRO A 662 6.80 -29.82 19.47
N SER A 663 6.99 -28.54 19.19
CA SER A 663 8.26 -27.82 19.37
C SER A 663 8.82 -27.99 20.79
N ALA A 664 10.14 -27.86 20.95
CA ALA A 664 10.83 -27.97 22.25
C ALA A 664 10.21 -27.11 23.37
N ASN A 665 9.51 -26.03 23.01
CA ASN A 665 8.77 -25.15 23.92
C ASN A 665 7.56 -25.81 24.61
N ALA A 666 7.05 -26.94 24.10
CA ALA A 666 5.94 -27.68 24.73
C ALA A 666 6.41 -28.57 25.90
N VAL A 667 7.69 -28.97 25.94
CA VAL A 667 8.26 -29.83 26.99
C VAL A 667 8.70 -29.04 28.23
N GLU A 668 8.93 -27.72 28.08
CA GLU A 668 9.19 -26.81 29.20
C GLU A 668 7.95 -26.51 30.07
N LYS A 669 6.73 -26.82 29.59
CA LYS A 669 5.48 -26.65 30.34
C LYS A 669 5.06 -27.85 31.19
N LEU A 670 5.86 -28.91 31.24
CA LEU A 670 5.60 -30.05 32.13
C LEU A 670 6.19 -29.75 33.53
N ASP A 671 5.30 -29.54 34.51
CA ASP A 671 5.64 -29.24 35.90
C ASP A 671 6.57 -30.30 36.52
N GLY A 672 7.42 -29.83 37.44
CA GLY A 672 8.63 -30.49 37.95
C GLY A 672 8.48 -31.78 38.77
N SER A 673 7.37 -32.52 38.67
CA SER A 673 7.14 -33.73 39.50
C SER A 673 7.08 -35.06 38.73
N ASP A 674 7.34 -35.12 37.42
CA ASP A 674 7.21 -36.37 36.65
C ASP A 674 8.46 -36.68 35.78
N TYR A 675 9.58 -36.97 36.46
CA TYR A 675 10.88 -37.26 35.84
C TYR A 675 10.89 -38.55 34.99
N GLY A 676 10.00 -39.52 35.27
CA GLY A 676 9.94 -40.79 34.54
C GLY A 676 9.43 -40.64 33.09
N LYS A 677 8.45 -39.76 32.85
CA LYS A 677 7.90 -39.52 31.51
C LYS A 677 8.84 -38.74 30.60
N LYS A 678 9.65 -37.82 31.16
CA LYS A 678 10.68 -37.11 30.39
C LYS A 678 11.75 -38.07 29.86
N TRP A 679 12.22 -39.02 30.67
CA TRP A 679 13.19 -40.01 30.23
C TRP A 679 12.65 -40.91 29.11
N SER A 680 11.42 -41.43 29.26
CA SER A 680 10.76 -42.24 28.22
C SER A 680 10.63 -41.49 26.89
N TYR A 681 10.31 -40.20 26.92
CA TYR A 681 10.15 -39.37 25.72
C TYR A 681 11.49 -39.15 25.01
N TRP A 682 12.55 -38.84 25.75
CA TRP A 682 13.90 -38.67 25.19
C TRP A 682 14.45 -39.97 24.60
N SER A 683 14.22 -41.12 25.24
CA SER A 683 14.63 -42.42 24.67
C SER A 683 13.89 -42.76 23.37
N VAL A 684 12.61 -42.39 23.24
CA VAL A 684 11.85 -42.58 21.99
C VAL A 684 12.35 -41.62 20.90
N LEU A 685 12.66 -40.37 21.26
CA LEU A 685 13.20 -39.38 20.32
C LEU A 685 14.59 -39.80 19.79
N VAL A 686 15.45 -40.33 20.67
CA VAL A 686 16.78 -40.87 20.30
C VAL A 686 16.65 -42.12 19.43
N ALA A 687 15.73 -43.04 19.75
CA ALA A 687 15.49 -44.21 18.91
C ALA A 687 14.99 -43.84 17.51
N LEU A 688 14.08 -42.87 17.41
CA LEU A 688 13.54 -42.39 16.13
C LEU A 688 14.58 -41.64 15.29
N THR A 689 15.43 -40.82 15.91
CA THR A 689 16.54 -40.17 15.20
C THR A 689 17.56 -41.18 14.70
N PHE A 690 17.84 -42.24 15.48
CA PHE A 690 18.72 -43.32 15.05
C PHE A 690 18.14 -44.11 13.86
N ILE A 691 16.84 -44.38 13.87
CA ILE A 691 16.15 -45.02 12.74
C ILE A 691 16.24 -44.14 11.49
N VAL A 692 15.95 -42.83 11.60
CA VAL A 692 16.04 -41.89 10.47
C VAL A 692 17.47 -41.83 9.91
N LEU A 693 18.49 -41.82 10.78
CA LEU A 693 19.88 -41.84 10.35
C LEU A 693 20.23 -43.13 9.60
N LEU A 694 19.77 -44.29 10.10
CA LEU A 694 19.95 -45.57 9.43
C LEU A 694 19.27 -45.59 8.05
N THR A 695 18.06 -45.03 7.92
CA THR A 695 17.38 -44.95 6.62
C THR A 695 18.12 -44.04 5.64
N ILE A 696 18.64 -42.89 6.11
CA ILE A 696 19.44 -41.98 5.29
C ILE A 696 20.74 -42.67 4.84
N VAL A 697 21.43 -43.36 5.74
CA VAL A 697 22.65 -44.12 5.41
C VAL A 697 22.33 -45.23 4.41
N SER A 698 21.24 -45.99 4.58
CA SER A 698 20.82 -47.01 3.61
C SER A 698 20.48 -46.43 2.23
N ILE A 699 19.86 -45.25 2.17
CA ILE A 699 19.57 -44.55 0.90
C ILE A 699 20.86 -44.07 0.22
N ILE A 700 21.81 -43.55 1.00
CA ILE A 700 23.13 -43.13 0.48
C ILE A 700 23.89 -44.34 -0.06
N VAL A 701 23.94 -45.44 0.69
CA VAL A 701 24.58 -46.71 0.26
C VAL A 701 23.92 -47.23 -1.01
N TYR A 702 22.58 -47.25 -1.08
CA TYR A 702 21.85 -47.69 -2.27
C TYR A 702 22.16 -46.81 -3.51
N LYS A 703 22.25 -45.49 -3.34
CA LYS A 703 22.68 -44.57 -4.41
C LYS A 703 24.12 -44.81 -4.84
N SER A 704 25.03 -45.10 -3.91
CA SER A 704 26.42 -45.42 -4.25
C SER A 704 26.53 -46.73 -5.04
N THR A 705 25.74 -47.76 -4.69
CA THR A 705 25.73 -49.04 -5.41
C THR A 705 25.20 -48.91 -6.84
N ILE A 706 24.13 -48.15 -7.06
CA ILE A 706 23.57 -47.89 -8.40
C ILE A 706 24.52 -47.05 -9.27
N THR A 707 25.30 -46.17 -8.65
CA THR A 707 26.28 -45.33 -9.37
C THR A 707 27.49 -46.17 -9.82
N ILE A 708 27.89 -47.17 -9.03
CA ILE A 708 28.95 -48.14 -9.36
C ILE A 708 28.49 -49.12 -10.46
N GLU A 709 27.24 -49.59 -10.43
CA GLU A 709 26.70 -50.46 -11.50
C GLU A 709 26.59 -49.73 -12.85
N ARG A 710 26.29 -48.43 -12.87
CA ARG A 710 26.25 -47.63 -14.11
C ARG A 710 27.64 -47.35 -14.71
N GLN A 711 28.72 -47.41 -13.93
CA GLN A 711 30.08 -47.29 -14.46
C GLN A 711 30.66 -48.64 -14.92
N GLY A 712 30.09 -49.77 -14.50
CA GLY A 712 30.51 -51.12 -14.91
C GLY A 712 30.01 -51.58 -16.29
N THR A 713 29.06 -50.87 -16.91
CA THR A 713 28.50 -51.20 -18.24
C THR A 713 29.05 -50.32 -19.38
N SER A 714 30.18 -49.65 -19.16
CA SER A 714 30.95 -48.94 -20.18
C SER A 714 32.38 -49.49 -20.22
N ASN A 715 32.53 -50.71 -20.71
CA ASN A 715 33.74 -51.24 -21.35
C ASN A 715 33.35 -52.33 -22.33
#